data_AF-A0A562KY24-F1
#
_entry.id   AF-A0A562KY24-F1
#
_cell.length_a   1.000
_cell.length_b   1.000
_cell.length_c   1.000
_cell.angle_alpha   90.00
_cell.angle_beta   90.00
_cell.angle_gamma   90.00
#
_symmetry.space_group_name_H-M   'P 1'
#
loop_
_entity.id
_entity.type
_entity.pdbx_description
1 polymer ?
#
loop_
_entity_poly.entity_id
_entity_poly.type
_entity_poly.pdbx_seq_one_letter_code
_entity_poly.pdbx_strand_id
1 'polypeptide(L)'
;MRDIVQAALVSQAIKSMRRAAAFTLLVTVVSFLLAQSCWAASQSRENCKNRGFDADGTIQACTDLLQKRSWDSFVHLHVRSVAWLAKQNCEQALSDENESIRLFLTDPLVARKKMSEEDRNFFRRGGFLGRIEIYLFCFLNYDKALSVVEEALAIYPDDTDLYNRRGLIYIQTKNFDQAFRDLQRAIDLADKKDVALNNRASVFNGLGDFDNAIRDANGAIAFNPRSEGAHVNRAVALSGKGEHGRAIEEINVALRLDPKNQAGPLAQRSKYHLKGGDLDSALKDISRSIALFEQSKVEPIIALCVRGDLFRFQGQLSRSLEDFDRAIRSRADFAAAYTGRGLTYERMGNLKNARTDFEKALGFPAQQYDNNLEAQTTARARLAALDSGEAQPVIPATTGKPVAPFSVTTPPLVAPVLAHPRLLPGSERQGRRVAPVIGNAAYQRAGILKNPLNDSEAVAAALRNIGFDEVMVATDTTKERLTAALQGFARASDNADWAVVYYSGHGIEMAGRNYLLPIDVTLRTDRDVQFEAVPVDQVMASIDGARKLKLIVLDACRNNPFADTIKRTGPREAVTLDASNVGEIGTRAVGRGLGEIKVKGASLVVFAAKHGQTALDGEGRNSPFAIALVQRIATPGVEMNKVFRLVRDDVLEATAGRQEPYTYGSLPGREDFFFVSK
;
A
#
# COMPACT_ATOMS: atom_id res chain seq x y z
N MET A 1 4.48 -5.85 5.40
CA MET A 1 5.80 -5.64 4.78
C MET A 1 6.85 -6.45 5.54
N ARG A 2 6.88 -6.41 6.89
CA ARG A 2 7.65 -7.32 7.77
C ARG A 2 7.57 -8.81 7.39
N ASP A 3 6.38 -9.41 7.32
CA ASP A 3 6.23 -10.85 7.06
C ASP A 3 6.60 -11.26 5.62
N ILE A 4 6.38 -10.37 4.65
CA ILE A 4 6.70 -10.59 3.23
C ILE A 4 8.22 -10.41 3.01
N VAL A 5 8.83 -9.48 3.74
CA VAL A 5 10.28 -9.28 3.77
C VAL A 5 10.96 -10.39 4.55
N GLN A 6 10.40 -10.91 5.64
CA GLN A 6 10.87 -12.14 6.30
C GLN A 6 10.81 -13.34 5.36
N ALA A 7 9.72 -13.55 4.62
CA ALA A 7 9.63 -14.65 3.66
C ALA A 7 10.61 -14.49 2.47
N ALA A 8 10.77 -13.28 1.94
CA ALA A 8 11.71 -12.98 0.86
C ALA A 8 13.18 -13.09 1.33
N LEU A 9 13.49 -12.61 2.54
CA LEU A 9 14.82 -12.69 3.15
C LEU A 9 15.16 -14.10 3.61
N VAL A 10 14.21 -14.92 4.03
CA VAL A 10 14.43 -16.36 4.32
C VAL A 10 14.81 -17.10 3.02
N SER A 11 14.18 -16.80 1.88
CA SER A 11 14.64 -17.35 0.59
C SER A 11 16.01 -16.80 0.16
N GLN A 12 16.28 -15.52 0.41
CA GLN A 12 17.59 -14.93 0.13
C GLN A 12 18.68 -15.52 1.05
N ALA A 13 18.37 -15.81 2.31
CA ALA A 13 19.19 -16.55 3.27
C ALA A 13 19.42 -18.00 2.82
N ILE A 14 18.40 -18.68 2.28
CA ILE A 14 18.55 -20.02 1.67
C ILE A 14 19.38 -19.98 0.40
N LYS A 15 19.28 -18.93 -0.41
CA LYS A 15 20.10 -18.71 -1.61
C LYS A 15 21.55 -18.32 -1.26
N SER A 16 21.78 -17.54 -0.21
CA SER A 16 23.12 -17.24 0.31
C SER A 16 23.72 -18.45 1.01
N MET A 17 22.94 -19.30 1.69
CA MET A 17 23.37 -20.62 2.18
C MET A 17 23.84 -21.53 1.02
N ARG A 18 23.17 -21.51 -0.13
CA ARG A 18 23.60 -22.26 -1.34
C ARG A 18 24.85 -21.67 -2.02
N ARG A 19 25.01 -20.34 -2.00
CA ARG A 19 26.21 -19.67 -2.54
C ARG A 19 27.42 -19.80 -1.60
N ALA A 20 27.21 -19.76 -0.30
CA ALA A 20 28.21 -20.07 0.72
C ALA A 20 28.70 -21.51 0.54
N ALA A 21 27.80 -22.50 0.43
CA ALA A 21 28.17 -23.89 0.13
C ALA A 21 28.93 -24.06 -1.21
N ALA A 22 28.60 -23.27 -2.23
CA ALA A 22 29.31 -23.26 -3.52
C ALA A 22 30.69 -22.57 -3.46
N PHE A 23 30.91 -21.66 -2.51
CA PHE A 23 32.20 -20.98 -2.30
C PHE A 23 33.11 -21.75 -1.33
N THR A 24 32.53 -22.45 -0.34
CA THR A 24 33.22 -23.51 0.43
C THR A 24 33.77 -24.59 -0.51
N LEU A 25 33.10 -24.84 -1.65
CA LEU A 25 33.58 -25.73 -2.71
C LEU A 25 34.82 -25.20 -3.47
N LEU A 26 35.00 -23.88 -3.56
CA LEU A 26 36.15 -23.28 -4.26
C LEU A 26 37.39 -23.24 -3.36
N VAL A 27 37.20 -22.92 -2.07
CA VAL A 27 38.28 -22.91 -1.06
C VAL A 27 38.73 -24.34 -0.68
N THR A 28 37.86 -25.34 -0.84
CA THR A 28 38.21 -26.77 -0.63
C THR A 28 39.03 -27.38 -1.76
N VAL A 29 39.08 -26.79 -2.96
CA VAL A 29 39.91 -27.29 -4.08
C VAL A 29 41.39 -26.96 -3.91
N VAL A 30 41.74 -25.90 -3.14
CA VAL A 30 43.14 -25.50 -2.92
C VAL A 30 43.76 -26.13 -1.66
N SER A 31 42.96 -26.70 -0.76
CA SER A 31 43.44 -27.35 0.48
C SER A 31 43.44 -28.90 0.42
N PHE A 32 43.48 -29.45 -0.80
CA PHE A 32 43.19 -30.84 -1.16
C PHE A 32 44.22 -31.92 -0.71
N LEU A 33 44.83 -31.84 0.47
CA LEU A 33 45.74 -32.93 0.90
C LEU A 33 45.58 -33.48 2.32
N LEU A 34 44.80 -32.91 3.23
CA LEU A 34 44.73 -33.45 4.60
C LEU A 34 43.36 -33.28 5.29
N ALA A 35 42.35 -34.06 4.89
CA ALA A 35 41.25 -34.56 5.76
C ALA A 35 40.13 -35.19 4.91
N GLN A 36 40.28 -36.48 4.57
CA GLN A 36 39.31 -37.26 3.79
C GLN A 36 37.95 -37.52 4.49
N SER A 37 37.72 -37.03 5.71
CA SER A 37 36.52 -37.41 6.50
C SER A 37 35.32 -36.45 6.39
N CYS A 38 35.49 -35.16 6.07
CA CYS A 38 34.35 -34.29 5.74
C CYS A 38 33.96 -34.36 4.25
N TRP A 39 34.92 -34.73 3.40
CA TRP A 39 34.72 -34.82 1.96
C TRP A 39 33.85 -36.03 1.55
N ALA A 40 33.93 -37.15 2.28
CA ALA A 40 33.14 -38.36 2.01
C ALA A 40 31.64 -38.22 2.29
N ALA A 41 31.22 -37.38 3.25
CA ALA A 41 29.80 -37.10 3.50
C ALA A 41 29.18 -36.15 2.44
N SER A 42 30.01 -35.47 1.65
CA SER A 42 29.59 -34.50 0.63
C SER A 42 29.50 -35.07 -0.80
N GLN A 43 29.86 -36.34 -1.02
CA GLN A 43 29.75 -36.98 -2.34
C GLN A 43 28.29 -37.37 -2.67
N SER A 44 27.53 -36.43 -3.26
CA SER A 44 27.31 -36.43 -4.70
C SER A 44 26.38 -35.26 -5.07
N ARG A 45 26.81 -34.49 -6.08
CA ARG A 45 26.06 -33.36 -6.66
C ARG A 45 24.69 -33.78 -7.23
N GLU A 46 24.51 -35.08 -7.47
CA GLU A 46 23.24 -35.71 -7.89
C GLU A 46 22.33 -36.11 -6.71
N ASN A 47 22.86 -36.40 -5.52
CA ASN A 47 22.07 -36.77 -4.33
C ASN A 47 21.44 -35.56 -3.62
N CYS A 48 22.07 -34.38 -3.66
CA CYS A 48 21.54 -33.16 -3.01
C CYS A 48 20.35 -32.51 -3.76
N LYS A 49 19.99 -32.97 -4.96
CA LYS A 49 18.78 -32.48 -5.63
C LYS A 49 17.50 -32.93 -4.91
N ASN A 50 17.53 -34.08 -4.21
CA ASN A 50 16.33 -34.77 -3.70
C ASN A 50 16.38 -35.24 -2.23
N ARG A 51 17.49 -35.09 -1.48
CA ARG A 51 17.55 -35.41 -0.04
C ARG A 51 18.00 -34.18 0.74
N GLY A 52 17.22 -33.77 1.74
CA GLY A 52 17.44 -32.56 2.54
C GLY A 52 18.79 -32.53 3.25
N PHE A 53 19.22 -31.33 3.68
CA PHE A 53 20.43 -31.14 4.48
C PHE A 53 20.34 -31.93 5.80
N ASP A 54 21.29 -32.82 6.05
CA ASP A 54 21.37 -33.64 7.27
C ASP A 54 22.00 -32.83 8.40
N ALA A 55 21.16 -32.09 9.12
CA ALA A 55 21.61 -31.27 10.24
C ALA A 55 22.14 -32.11 11.40
N ASP A 56 21.54 -33.26 11.70
CA ASP A 56 21.93 -34.12 12.83
C ASP A 56 23.30 -34.78 12.59
N GLY A 57 23.51 -35.36 11.40
CA GLY A 57 24.81 -35.90 11.02
C GLY A 57 25.91 -34.83 11.00
N THR A 58 25.58 -33.61 10.53
CA THR A 58 26.53 -32.48 10.54
C THR A 58 26.89 -32.06 11.97
N ILE A 59 25.90 -31.97 12.87
CA ILE A 59 26.14 -31.63 14.28
C ILE A 59 27.04 -32.68 14.94
N GLN A 60 26.74 -33.96 14.74
CA GLN A 60 27.53 -35.05 15.32
C GLN A 60 28.96 -35.04 14.79
N ALA A 61 29.14 -34.97 13.48
CA ALA A 61 30.47 -34.98 12.85
C ALA A 61 31.33 -33.78 13.30
N CYS A 62 30.75 -32.57 13.35
CA CYS A 62 31.46 -31.40 13.85
C CYS A 62 31.80 -31.54 15.34
N THR A 63 30.90 -32.13 16.13
CA THR A 63 31.15 -32.37 17.56
C THR A 63 32.31 -33.34 17.78
N ASP A 64 32.39 -34.42 17.00
CA ASP A 64 33.50 -35.38 17.06
C ASP A 64 34.84 -34.75 16.62
N LEU A 65 34.81 -33.89 15.60
CA LEU A 65 35.99 -33.16 15.15
C LEU A 65 36.47 -32.13 16.19
N LEU A 66 35.55 -31.48 16.90
CA LEU A 66 35.88 -30.52 17.95
C LEU A 66 36.56 -31.15 19.17
N GLN A 67 36.34 -32.45 19.42
CA GLN A 67 37.07 -33.18 20.47
C GLN A 67 38.58 -33.27 20.18
N LYS A 68 38.99 -33.23 18.90
CA LYS A 68 40.39 -33.34 18.50
C LYS A 68 41.20 -32.07 18.74
N ARG A 69 40.54 -30.93 19.00
CA ARG A 69 41.15 -29.60 19.27
C ARG A 69 42.30 -29.26 18.32
N SER A 70 41.95 -28.95 17.09
CA SER A 70 42.85 -28.62 15.99
C SER A 70 42.73 -27.17 15.57
N TRP A 71 43.68 -26.68 14.77
CA TRP A 71 43.71 -25.28 14.31
C TRP A 71 42.45 -24.87 13.53
N ASP A 72 41.72 -25.82 12.93
CA ASP A 72 40.49 -25.64 12.17
C ASP A 72 39.21 -25.81 13.02
N SER A 73 39.32 -25.93 14.36
CA SER A 73 38.16 -26.03 15.25
C SER A 73 37.18 -24.86 15.11
N PHE A 74 37.66 -23.65 14.79
CA PHE A 74 36.76 -22.51 14.51
C PHE A 74 35.85 -22.77 13.29
N VAL A 75 36.35 -23.46 12.25
CA VAL A 75 35.56 -23.81 11.06
C VAL A 75 34.46 -24.80 11.43
N HIS A 76 34.80 -25.82 12.22
CA HIS A 76 33.83 -26.84 12.67
C HIS A 76 32.74 -26.22 13.54
N LEU A 77 33.07 -25.24 14.39
CA LEU A 77 32.07 -24.48 15.14
C LEU A 77 31.14 -23.68 14.23
N HIS A 78 31.67 -22.97 13.24
CA HIS A 78 30.84 -22.23 12.28
C HIS A 78 29.88 -23.16 11.50
N VAL A 79 30.40 -24.30 11.01
CA VAL A 79 29.58 -25.29 10.29
C VAL A 79 28.51 -25.90 11.21
N ARG A 80 28.86 -26.19 12.47
CA ARG A 80 27.91 -26.70 13.47
C ARG A 80 26.85 -25.65 13.82
N SER A 81 27.22 -24.37 13.90
CA SER A 81 26.29 -23.26 14.07
C SER A 81 25.23 -23.23 12.97
N VAL A 82 25.64 -23.34 11.70
CA VAL A 82 24.71 -23.41 10.56
C VAL A 82 23.78 -24.63 10.67
N ALA A 83 24.29 -25.77 11.13
CA ALA A 83 23.46 -26.95 11.36
C ALA A 83 22.44 -26.77 12.50
N TRP A 84 22.83 -26.08 13.58
CA TRP A 84 21.91 -25.68 14.64
C TRP A 84 20.82 -24.73 14.15
N LEU A 85 21.15 -23.79 13.27
CA LEU A 85 20.15 -22.92 12.62
C LEU A 85 19.15 -23.71 11.79
N ALA A 86 19.60 -24.72 11.04
CA ALA A 86 18.70 -25.61 10.30
C ALA A 86 17.74 -26.37 11.23
N LYS A 87 18.15 -26.64 12.48
CA LYS A 87 17.29 -27.20 13.54
C LYS A 87 16.51 -26.15 14.34
N GLN A 88 16.58 -24.88 13.95
CA GLN A 88 15.98 -23.74 14.66
C GLN A 88 16.49 -23.58 16.12
N ASN A 89 17.67 -24.13 16.44
CA ASN A 89 18.30 -23.96 17.74
C ASN A 89 19.24 -22.75 17.74
N CYS A 90 18.62 -21.58 17.83
CA CYS A 90 19.29 -20.29 17.70
C CYS A 90 20.33 -19.99 18.78
N GLU A 91 20.12 -20.47 20.02
CA GLU A 91 21.05 -20.25 21.12
C GLU A 91 22.35 -21.02 20.92
N GLN A 92 22.25 -22.30 20.54
CA GLN A 92 23.43 -23.12 20.25
C GLN A 92 24.17 -22.60 19.01
N ALA A 93 23.43 -22.18 17.98
CA ALA A 93 24.02 -21.54 16.82
C ALA A 93 24.83 -20.29 17.19
N LEU A 94 24.24 -19.38 18.00
CA LEU A 94 24.94 -18.17 18.44
C LEU A 94 26.16 -18.50 19.33
N SER A 95 26.02 -19.49 20.21
CA SER A 95 27.12 -19.95 21.07
C SER A 95 28.31 -20.45 20.25
N ASP A 96 28.04 -21.36 19.29
CA ASP A 96 29.07 -21.90 18.41
C ASP A 96 29.72 -20.81 17.55
N GLU A 97 28.94 -19.86 17.04
CA GLU A 97 29.46 -18.77 16.21
C GLU A 97 30.35 -17.80 17.02
N ASN A 98 29.94 -17.45 18.23
CA ASN A 98 30.75 -16.62 19.12
C ASN A 98 32.06 -17.32 19.50
N GLU A 99 32.02 -18.62 19.79
CA GLU A 99 33.21 -19.41 20.10
C GLU A 99 34.11 -19.58 18.87
N SER A 100 33.53 -19.76 17.67
CA SER A 100 34.27 -19.81 16.41
C SER A 100 35.13 -18.56 16.24
N ILE A 101 34.53 -17.38 16.38
CA ILE A 101 35.24 -16.10 16.26
C ILE A 101 36.28 -15.94 17.36
N ARG A 102 35.94 -16.29 18.61
CA ARG A 102 36.89 -16.23 19.73
C ARG A 102 38.12 -17.07 19.44
N LEU A 103 37.96 -18.33 19.02
CA LEU A 103 39.07 -19.21 18.68
C LEU A 103 39.86 -18.64 17.49
N PHE A 104 39.18 -18.17 16.45
CA PHE A 104 39.85 -17.60 15.29
C PHE A 104 40.74 -16.41 15.65
N LEU A 105 40.31 -15.56 16.59
CA LEU A 105 41.04 -14.36 17.00
C LEU A 105 42.12 -14.62 18.06
N THR A 106 41.93 -15.62 18.93
CA THR A 106 42.74 -15.77 20.16
C THR A 106 43.47 -17.11 20.29
N ASP A 107 43.12 -18.13 19.50
CA ASP A 107 43.71 -19.48 19.65
C ASP A 107 45.17 -19.51 19.12
N PRO A 108 46.15 -19.91 19.97
CA PRO A 108 47.55 -20.05 19.56
C PRO A 108 47.77 -21.02 18.39
N LEU A 109 46.93 -22.05 18.23
CA LEU A 109 47.02 -23.00 17.12
C LEU A 109 46.68 -22.33 15.78
N VAL A 110 45.69 -21.43 15.78
CA VAL A 110 45.34 -20.61 14.62
C VAL A 110 46.46 -19.61 14.33
N ALA A 111 46.98 -18.94 15.37
CA ALA A 111 48.06 -17.96 15.23
C ALA A 111 49.34 -18.56 14.64
N ARG A 112 49.66 -19.83 14.98
CA ARG A 112 50.82 -20.58 14.45
C ARG A 112 50.65 -21.01 13.00
N LYS A 113 49.43 -21.00 12.45
CA LYS A 113 49.19 -21.39 11.06
C LYS A 113 49.55 -20.24 10.12
N LYS A 114 50.37 -20.55 9.10
CA LYS A 114 50.63 -19.63 7.99
C LYS A 114 49.38 -19.54 7.11
N MET A 115 48.50 -18.59 7.43
CA MET A 115 47.39 -18.17 6.57
C MET A 115 47.75 -16.86 5.89
N SER A 116 47.30 -16.71 4.64
CA SER A 116 47.37 -15.41 3.97
C SER A 116 46.51 -14.39 4.72
N GLU A 117 46.80 -13.10 4.50
CA GLU A 117 45.96 -12.02 5.05
C GLU A 117 44.55 -12.05 4.44
N GLU A 118 44.44 -12.45 3.17
CA GLU A 118 43.17 -12.63 2.47
C GLU A 118 42.31 -13.72 3.13
N ASP A 119 42.88 -14.89 3.43
CA ASP A 119 42.18 -15.97 4.14
C ASP A 119 41.74 -15.51 5.53
N ARG A 120 42.60 -14.75 6.23
CA ARG A 120 42.26 -14.24 7.56
C ARG A 120 41.07 -13.29 7.52
N ASN A 121 41.06 -12.39 6.55
CA ASN A 121 39.96 -11.46 6.33
C ASN A 121 38.68 -12.20 5.94
N PHE A 122 38.78 -13.21 5.07
CA PHE A 122 37.66 -14.05 4.68
C PHE A 122 36.95 -14.68 5.89
N PHE A 123 37.69 -15.36 6.78
CA PHE A 123 37.10 -16.03 7.94
C PHE A 123 36.56 -15.04 8.98
N ARG A 124 37.31 -13.98 9.28
CA ARG A 124 36.85 -12.95 10.24
C ARG A 124 35.59 -12.26 9.74
N ARG A 125 35.54 -11.88 8.46
CA ARG A 125 34.36 -11.32 7.81
C ARG A 125 33.18 -12.29 7.86
N GLY A 126 33.42 -13.58 7.55
CA GLY A 126 32.40 -14.62 7.62
C GLY A 126 31.73 -14.73 9.00
N GLY A 127 32.53 -14.68 10.07
CA GLY A 127 32.01 -14.70 11.45
C GLY A 127 31.14 -13.49 11.80
N PHE A 128 31.54 -12.28 11.37
CA PHE A 128 30.69 -11.09 11.51
C PHE A 128 29.35 -11.26 10.81
N LEU A 129 29.36 -11.71 9.56
CA LEU A 129 28.15 -11.95 8.78
C LEU A 129 27.27 -13.02 9.46
N GLY A 130 27.85 -14.11 9.97
CA GLY A 130 27.15 -15.15 10.72
C GLY A 130 26.42 -14.59 11.95
N ARG A 131 27.12 -13.83 12.80
CA ARG A 131 26.50 -13.17 13.98
C ARG A 131 25.39 -12.21 13.59
N ILE A 132 25.57 -11.42 12.53
CA ILE A 132 24.55 -10.49 12.02
C ILE A 132 23.29 -11.28 11.62
N GLU A 133 23.43 -12.33 10.81
CA GLU A 133 22.30 -13.15 10.37
C GLU A 133 21.57 -13.80 11.55
N ILE A 134 22.30 -14.29 12.54
CA ILE A 134 21.71 -14.89 13.74
C ILE A 134 20.91 -13.84 14.52
N TYR A 135 21.47 -12.66 14.80
CA TYR A 135 20.72 -11.62 15.51
C TYR A 135 19.49 -11.13 14.72
N LEU A 136 19.60 -11.04 13.40
CA LEU A 136 18.50 -10.62 12.53
C LEU A 136 17.38 -11.66 12.46
N PHE A 137 17.69 -12.94 12.27
CA PHE A 137 16.68 -13.94 11.94
C PHE A 137 16.19 -14.74 13.13
N CYS A 138 17.08 -15.06 14.07
CA CYS A 138 16.73 -15.87 15.22
C CYS A 138 16.17 -15.03 16.36
N PHE A 139 16.81 -13.90 16.65
CA PHE A 139 16.49 -13.09 17.81
C PHE A 139 15.69 -11.83 17.47
N LEU A 140 15.59 -11.47 16.19
CA LEU A 140 14.99 -10.21 15.71
C LEU A 140 15.55 -8.99 16.47
N ASN A 141 16.82 -9.06 16.87
CA ASN A 141 17.48 -8.06 17.70
C ASN A 141 18.29 -7.12 16.80
N TYR A 142 17.61 -6.10 16.30
CA TYR A 142 18.19 -5.12 15.36
C TYR A 142 19.34 -4.32 15.99
N ASP A 143 19.28 -4.01 17.28
CA ASP A 143 20.32 -3.24 17.97
C ASP A 143 21.63 -4.03 18.07
N LYS A 144 21.56 -5.30 18.47
CA LYS A 144 22.74 -6.18 18.48
C LYS A 144 23.26 -6.42 17.07
N ALA A 145 22.38 -6.64 16.10
CA ALA A 145 22.80 -6.79 14.70
C ALA A 145 23.52 -5.53 14.21
N LEU A 146 22.99 -4.34 14.50
CA LEU A 146 23.58 -3.05 14.12
C LEU A 146 24.97 -2.88 14.74
N SER A 147 25.10 -3.15 16.04
CA SER A 147 26.39 -3.10 16.74
C SER A 147 27.45 -4.01 16.11
N VAL A 148 27.07 -5.24 15.72
CA VAL A 148 27.99 -6.16 15.02
C VAL A 148 28.35 -5.66 13.63
N VAL A 149 27.41 -5.04 12.90
CA VAL A 149 27.71 -4.43 11.59
C VAL A 149 28.66 -3.24 11.74
N GLU A 150 28.51 -2.40 12.77
CA GLU A 150 29.40 -1.27 13.06
C GLU A 150 30.82 -1.74 13.40
N GLU A 151 30.95 -2.77 14.24
CA GLU A 151 32.23 -3.43 14.53
C GLU A 151 32.90 -3.96 13.25
N ALA A 152 32.12 -4.60 12.38
CA ALA A 152 32.61 -5.14 11.13
C ALA A 152 33.05 -4.04 10.14
N LEU A 153 32.28 -2.94 10.02
CA LEU A 153 32.59 -1.81 9.13
C LEU A 153 33.80 -1.00 9.59
N ALA A 154 34.11 -0.99 10.88
CA ALA A 154 35.35 -0.38 11.39
C ALA A 154 36.60 -1.10 10.87
N ILE A 155 36.48 -2.38 10.50
CA ILE A 155 37.56 -3.23 9.97
C ILE A 155 37.48 -3.31 8.44
N TYR A 156 36.26 -3.37 7.89
CA TYR A 156 35.99 -3.50 6.45
C TYR A 156 35.15 -2.31 5.94
N PRO A 157 35.75 -1.12 5.83
CA PRO A 157 35.01 0.12 5.51
C PRO A 157 34.48 0.16 4.07
N ASP A 158 34.91 -0.74 3.19
CA ASP A 158 34.48 -0.81 1.79
C ASP A 158 33.72 -2.11 1.47
N ASP A 159 33.14 -2.76 2.49
CA ASP A 159 32.36 -3.98 2.31
C ASP A 159 30.90 -3.71 1.95
N THR A 160 30.55 -3.96 0.69
CA THR A 160 29.18 -3.78 0.18
C THR A 160 28.13 -4.62 0.92
N ASP A 161 28.47 -5.81 1.41
CA ASP A 161 27.50 -6.69 2.11
C ASP A 161 27.10 -6.10 3.47
N LEU A 162 28.08 -5.50 4.18
CA LEU A 162 27.84 -4.86 5.47
C LEU A 162 26.96 -3.61 5.32
N TYR A 163 27.23 -2.75 4.34
CA TYR A 163 26.35 -1.59 4.05
C TYR A 163 24.93 -2.03 3.66
N ASN A 164 24.80 -3.06 2.83
CA ASN A 164 23.48 -3.61 2.47
C ASN A 164 22.71 -4.12 3.70
N ARG A 165 23.38 -4.82 4.61
CA ARG A 165 22.78 -5.34 5.86
C ARG A 165 22.38 -4.24 6.81
N ARG A 166 23.24 -3.23 6.98
CA ARG A 166 22.91 -2.06 7.80
C ARG A 166 21.74 -1.27 7.22
N GLY A 167 21.74 -1.09 5.90
CA GLY A 167 20.61 -0.49 5.17
C GLY A 167 19.31 -1.28 5.38
N LEU A 168 19.33 -2.61 5.34
CA LEU A 168 18.17 -3.46 5.65
C LEU A 168 17.70 -3.31 7.10
N ILE A 169 18.61 -3.24 8.07
CA ILE A 169 18.28 -2.95 9.48
C ILE A 169 17.58 -1.60 9.61
N TYR A 170 18.09 -0.58 8.92
CA TYR A 170 17.47 0.74 8.90
C TYR A 170 16.10 0.74 8.21
N ILE A 171 15.90 -0.05 7.15
CA ILE A 171 14.57 -0.25 6.55
C ILE A 171 13.60 -0.86 7.58
N GLN A 172 14.01 -1.90 8.30
CA GLN A 172 13.15 -2.57 9.30
C GLN A 172 12.80 -1.65 10.47
N THR A 173 13.73 -0.77 10.84
CA THR A 173 13.53 0.24 11.89
C THR A 173 12.96 1.56 11.34
N LYS A 174 12.60 1.61 10.05
CA LYS A 174 12.07 2.78 9.32
C LYS A 174 12.96 4.04 9.36
N ASN A 175 14.24 3.87 9.61
CA ASN A 175 15.25 4.92 9.54
C ASN A 175 15.69 5.14 8.08
N PHE A 176 14.77 5.58 7.23
CA PHE A 176 14.96 5.63 5.78
C PHE A 176 16.11 6.52 5.32
N ASP A 177 16.42 7.61 6.04
CA ASP A 177 17.56 8.49 5.71
C ASP A 177 18.91 7.80 5.88
N GLN A 178 19.04 6.96 6.90
CA GLN A 178 20.26 6.18 7.14
C GLN A 178 20.33 5.01 6.15
N ALA A 179 19.20 4.34 5.92
CA ALA A 179 19.10 3.29 4.91
C ALA A 179 19.53 3.81 3.52
N PHE A 180 19.07 4.99 3.12
CA PHE A 180 19.39 5.57 1.83
C PHE A 180 20.89 5.82 1.67
N ARG A 181 21.54 6.39 2.70
CA ARG A 181 22.99 6.66 2.70
C ARG A 181 23.81 5.38 2.57
N ASP A 182 23.49 4.35 3.35
CA ASP A 182 24.20 3.07 3.29
C ASP A 182 23.99 2.35 1.97
N LEU A 183 22.77 2.37 1.44
CA LEU A 183 22.48 1.74 0.15
C LEU A 183 23.12 2.51 -1.02
N GLN A 184 23.22 3.83 -0.94
CA GLN A 184 23.99 4.61 -1.91
C GLN A 184 25.48 4.24 -1.84
N ARG A 185 26.06 4.12 -0.64
CA ARG A 185 27.45 3.67 -0.49
C ARG A 185 27.68 2.28 -1.08
N ALA A 186 26.77 1.34 -0.82
CA ALA A 186 26.80 0.00 -1.42
C ALA A 186 26.72 0.03 -2.97
N ILE A 187 25.92 0.94 -3.53
CA ILE A 187 25.82 1.15 -4.98
C ILE A 187 27.12 1.71 -5.56
N ASP A 188 27.77 2.63 -4.86
CA ASP A 188 29.01 3.29 -5.28
C ASP A 188 30.20 2.33 -5.27
N LEU A 189 30.22 1.38 -4.33
CA LEU A 189 31.23 0.30 -4.26
C LEU A 189 31.10 -0.74 -5.40
N ALA A 190 30.03 -0.68 -6.19
CA ALA A 190 29.76 -1.44 -7.43
C ALA A 190 29.70 -2.99 -7.33
N ASP A 191 30.19 -3.64 -6.27
CA ASP A 191 29.92 -5.06 -6.00
C ASP A 191 28.45 -5.29 -5.59
N LYS A 192 27.80 -6.35 -6.07
CA LYS A 192 26.38 -6.69 -5.77
C LYS A 192 25.40 -5.51 -5.87
N LYS A 193 25.62 -4.62 -6.85
CA LYS A 193 24.81 -3.41 -7.07
C LYS A 193 23.31 -3.70 -7.27
N ASP A 194 22.96 -4.87 -7.79
CA ASP A 194 21.57 -5.33 -7.93
C ASP A 194 20.83 -5.43 -6.58
N VAL A 195 21.50 -5.94 -5.54
CA VAL A 195 20.92 -6.08 -4.20
C VAL A 195 20.70 -4.71 -3.57
N ALA A 196 21.68 -3.81 -3.69
CA ALA A 196 21.60 -2.47 -3.13
C ALA A 196 20.51 -1.63 -3.81
N LEU A 197 20.42 -1.68 -5.15
CA LEU A 197 19.35 -1.06 -5.93
C LEU A 197 17.97 -1.61 -5.53
N ASN A 198 17.85 -2.93 -5.40
CA ASN A 198 16.60 -3.56 -4.95
C ASN A 198 16.17 -3.08 -3.55
N ASN A 199 17.10 -3.03 -2.60
CA ASN A 199 16.80 -2.58 -1.24
C ASN A 199 16.42 -1.10 -1.22
N ARG A 200 17.05 -0.26 -2.05
CA ARG A 200 16.72 1.16 -2.15
C ARG A 200 15.37 1.39 -2.83
N ALA A 201 15.01 0.56 -3.81
CA ALA A 201 13.65 0.53 -4.35
C ALA A 201 12.60 0.25 -3.26
N SER A 202 12.93 -0.60 -2.27
CA SER A 202 12.07 -0.85 -1.11
C SER A 202 11.91 0.39 -0.22
N VAL A 203 13.00 1.16 0.01
CA VAL A 203 12.94 2.45 0.72
C VAL A 203 11.99 3.42 0.01
N PHE A 204 12.18 3.60 -1.30
CA PHE A 204 11.33 4.48 -2.11
C PHE A 204 9.85 4.05 -2.10
N ASN A 205 9.57 2.74 -2.18
CA ASN A 205 8.22 2.20 -1.98
C ASN A 205 7.63 2.56 -0.61
N GLY A 206 8.43 2.50 0.46
CA GLY A 206 8.02 2.88 1.81
C GLY A 206 7.74 4.37 1.97
N LEU A 207 8.43 5.21 1.19
CA LEU A 207 8.22 6.67 1.12
C LEU A 207 7.09 7.08 0.17
N GLY A 208 6.58 6.16 -0.65
CA GLY A 208 5.58 6.46 -1.69
C GLY A 208 6.15 7.08 -2.96
N ASP A 209 7.48 7.16 -3.09
CA ASP A 209 8.16 7.65 -4.30
C ASP A 209 8.29 6.50 -5.32
N PHE A 210 7.17 6.20 -5.98
CA PHE A 210 7.08 5.04 -6.86
C PHE A 210 7.90 5.17 -8.14
N ASP A 211 8.19 6.39 -8.61
CA ASP A 211 8.98 6.59 -9.83
C ASP A 211 10.45 6.22 -9.59
N ASN A 212 11.03 6.67 -8.47
CA ASN A 212 12.39 6.25 -8.12
C ASN A 212 12.47 4.77 -7.73
N ALA A 213 11.41 4.22 -7.11
CA ALA A 213 11.34 2.78 -6.85
C ALA A 213 11.36 1.94 -8.14
N ILE A 214 10.60 2.34 -9.17
CA ILE A 214 10.61 1.68 -10.49
C ILE A 214 11.99 1.81 -11.15
N ARG A 215 12.61 2.99 -11.09
CA ARG A 215 13.95 3.23 -11.67
C ARG A 215 15.00 2.30 -11.06
N ASP A 216 15.04 2.22 -9.73
CA ASP A 216 16.01 1.36 -9.03
C ASP A 216 15.72 -0.13 -9.25
N ALA A 217 14.44 -0.54 -9.25
CA ALA A 217 14.08 -1.92 -9.54
C ALA A 217 14.45 -2.31 -10.99
N ASN A 218 14.26 -1.42 -11.96
CA ASN A 218 14.72 -1.62 -13.34
C ASN A 218 16.24 -1.76 -13.41
N GLY A 219 16.98 -0.92 -12.68
CA GLY A 219 18.43 -1.05 -12.57
C GLY A 219 18.84 -2.42 -12.00
N ALA A 220 18.22 -2.85 -10.89
CA ALA A 220 18.47 -4.14 -10.28
C ALA A 220 18.19 -5.31 -11.25
N ILE A 221 17.10 -5.26 -12.01
CA ILE A 221 16.72 -6.27 -13.02
C ILE A 221 17.71 -6.26 -14.19
N ALA A 222 18.20 -5.09 -14.62
CA ALA A 222 19.20 -4.99 -15.68
C ALA A 222 20.53 -5.64 -15.28
N PHE A 223 20.96 -5.48 -14.03
CA PHE A 223 22.14 -6.18 -13.48
C PHE A 223 21.89 -7.67 -13.25
N ASN A 224 20.70 -8.03 -12.74
CA ASN A 224 20.33 -9.41 -12.43
C ASN A 224 18.88 -9.68 -12.83
N PRO A 225 18.65 -10.22 -14.04
CA PRO A 225 17.31 -10.52 -14.54
C PRO A 225 16.55 -11.61 -13.75
N ARG A 226 17.23 -12.28 -12.80
CA ARG A 226 16.64 -13.30 -11.93
C ARG A 226 16.40 -12.79 -10.51
N SER A 227 16.51 -11.48 -10.29
CA SER A 227 16.22 -10.84 -9.00
C SER A 227 14.71 -10.82 -8.73
N GLU A 228 14.23 -11.85 -8.04
CA GLU A 228 12.83 -11.98 -7.63
C GLU A 228 12.37 -10.78 -6.79
N GLY A 229 13.18 -10.35 -5.83
CA GLY A 229 12.90 -9.16 -5.01
C GLY A 229 12.72 -7.88 -5.84
N ALA A 230 13.51 -7.70 -6.91
CA ALA A 230 13.40 -6.51 -7.75
C ALA A 230 12.09 -6.48 -8.55
N HIS A 231 11.64 -7.64 -9.05
CA HIS A 231 10.31 -7.78 -9.66
C HIS A 231 9.20 -7.47 -8.65
N VAL A 232 9.29 -7.98 -7.42
CA VAL A 232 8.32 -7.67 -6.36
C VAL A 232 8.30 -6.18 -6.01
N ASN A 233 9.46 -5.54 -5.84
CA ASN A 233 9.54 -4.11 -5.54
C ASN A 233 9.02 -3.24 -6.70
N ARG A 234 9.27 -3.65 -7.95
CA ARG A 234 8.66 -2.99 -9.13
C ARG A 234 7.15 -3.16 -9.14
N ALA A 235 6.63 -4.35 -8.79
CA ALA A 235 5.20 -4.60 -8.68
C ALA A 235 4.53 -3.72 -7.61
N VAL A 236 5.17 -3.57 -6.44
CA VAL A 236 4.69 -2.68 -5.37
C VAL A 236 4.57 -1.24 -5.86
N ALA A 237 5.61 -0.74 -6.55
CA ALA A 237 5.62 0.62 -7.08
C ALA A 237 4.55 0.83 -8.15
N LEU A 238 4.42 -0.10 -9.11
CA LEU A 238 3.38 -0.07 -10.15
C LEU A 238 1.97 -0.07 -9.53
N SER A 239 1.74 -0.91 -8.52
CA SER A 239 0.47 -0.93 -7.79
C SER A 239 0.21 0.36 -7.02
N GLY A 240 1.26 0.98 -6.46
CA GLY A 240 1.20 2.31 -5.84
C GLY A 240 0.75 3.41 -6.82
N LYS A 241 1.10 3.27 -8.09
CA LYS A 241 0.65 4.13 -9.21
C LYS A 241 -0.73 3.78 -9.77
N GLY A 242 -1.40 2.75 -9.22
CA GLY A 242 -2.70 2.25 -9.70
C GLY A 242 -2.61 1.26 -10.87
N GLU A 243 -1.40 0.88 -11.29
CA GLU A 243 -1.16 -0.02 -12.43
C GLU A 243 -1.21 -1.50 -11.99
N HIS A 244 -2.33 -1.92 -11.39
CA HIS A 244 -2.47 -3.24 -10.75
C HIS A 244 -2.26 -4.42 -11.71
N GLY A 245 -2.70 -4.31 -12.97
CA GLY A 245 -2.49 -5.35 -13.99
C GLY A 245 -1.00 -5.60 -14.26
N ARG A 246 -0.21 -4.54 -14.45
CA ARG A 246 1.24 -4.65 -14.62
C ARG A 246 1.93 -5.15 -13.34
N ALA A 247 1.44 -4.74 -12.17
CA ALA A 247 1.94 -5.29 -10.91
C ALA A 247 1.72 -6.82 -10.81
N ILE A 248 0.57 -7.32 -11.26
CA ILE A 248 0.28 -8.76 -11.31
C ILE A 248 1.25 -9.48 -12.27
N GLU A 249 1.54 -8.90 -13.44
CA GLU A 249 2.51 -9.45 -14.40
C GLU A 249 3.91 -9.59 -13.78
N GLU A 250 4.38 -8.58 -13.06
CA GLU A 250 5.65 -8.61 -12.34
C GLU A 250 5.69 -9.70 -11.27
N ILE A 251 4.61 -9.86 -10.49
CA ILE A 251 4.53 -10.95 -9.51
C ILE A 251 4.49 -12.32 -10.20
N ASN A 252 3.86 -12.44 -11.37
CA ASN A 252 3.89 -13.68 -12.15
C ASN A 252 5.32 -14.06 -12.56
N VAL A 253 6.18 -13.07 -12.86
CA VAL A 253 7.61 -13.31 -13.09
C VAL A 253 8.28 -13.79 -11.81
N ALA A 254 8.09 -13.10 -10.69
CA ALA A 254 8.64 -13.47 -9.37
C ALA A 254 8.30 -14.93 -8.99
N LEU A 255 7.03 -15.32 -9.15
CA LEU A 255 6.53 -16.68 -8.86
C LEU A 255 7.17 -17.77 -9.72
N ARG A 256 7.56 -17.46 -10.97
CA ARG A 256 8.29 -18.38 -11.85
C ARG A 256 9.78 -18.46 -11.50
N LEU A 257 10.38 -17.36 -11.05
CA LEU A 257 11.79 -17.30 -10.70
C LEU A 257 12.13 -18.11 -9.44
N ASP A 258 11.19 -18.20 -8.48
CA ASP A 258 11.38 -18.99 -7.26
C ASP A 258 10.14 -19.84 -6.88
N PRO A 259 10.02 -21.05 -7.46
CA PRO A 259 8.89 -21.94 -7.16
C PRO A 259 8.84 -22.45 -5.71
N LYS A 260 9.93 -22.33 -4.95
CA LYS A 260 10.00 -22.81 -3.56
C LYS A 260 9.57 -21.74 -2.56
N ASN A 261 9.62 -20.46 -2.94
CA ASN A 261 9.24 -19.35 -2.07
C ASN A 261 8.11 -18.51 -2.68
N GLN A 262 6.91 -19.09 -2.73
CA GLN A 262 5.74 -18.44 -3.35
C GLN A 262 4.82 -17.73 -2.35
N ALA A 263 4.96 -17.98 -1.04
CA ALA A 263 3.99 -17.52 -0.03
C ALA A 263 3.85 -15.99 0.01
N GLY A 264 4.97 -15.25 0.04
CA GLY A 264 4.99 -13.78 0.02
C GLY A 264 4.48 -13.18 -1.29
N PRO A 265 5.02 -13.60 -2.45
CA PRO A 265 4.55 -13.13 -3.76
C PRO A 265 3.05 -13.39 -4.00
N LEU A 266 2.51 -14.56 -3.62
CA LEU A 266 1.06 -14.83 -3.71
C LEU A 266 0.23 -13.89 -2.83
N ALA A 267 0.68 -13.59 -1.62
CA ALA A 267 0.01 -12.62 -0.76
C ALA A 267 -0.01 -11.21 -1.38
N GLN A 268 1.05 -10.82 -2.11
CA GLN A 268 1.06 -9.54 -2.85
C GLN A 268 0.12 -9.57 -4.05
N ARG A 269 0.16 -10.63 -4.86
CA ARG A 269 -0.72 -10.76 -6.03
C ARG A 269 -2.20 -10.76 -5.63
N SER A 270 -2.53 -11.43 -4.52
CA SER A 270 -3.86 -11.36 -3.91
C SER A 270 -4.33 -9.92 -3.64
N LYS A 271 -3.47 -9.09 -3.03
CA LYS A 271 -3.78 -7.68 -2.79
C LYS A 271 -3.99 -6.89 -4.07
N TYR A 272 -3.25 -7.21 -5.13
CA TYR A 272 -3.40 -6.54 -6.41
C TYR A 272 -4.66 -6.99 -7.15
N HIS A 273 -5.04 -8.27 -7.07
CA HIS A 273 -6.33 -8.77 -7.52
C HIS A 273 -7.49 -8.08 -6.77
N LEU A 274 -7.40 -7.96 -5.45
CA LEU A 274 -8.38 -7.24 -4.63
C LEU A 274 -8.53 -5.78 -5.07
N LYS A 275 -7.44 -5.03 -5.22
CA LYS A 275 -7.46 -3.66 -5.74
C LYS A 275 -8.01 -3.56 -7.18
N GLY A 276 -7.81 -4.60 -7.98
CA GLY A 276 -8.41 -4.74 -9.31
C GLY A 276 -9.89 -5.17 -9.30
N GLY A 277 -10.45 -5.54 -8.14
CA GLY A 277 -11.81 -6.03 -7.97
C GLY A 277 -12.04 -7.51 -8.24
N ASP A 278 -10.98 -8.28 -8.50
CA ASP A 278 -11.03 -9.72 -8.73
C ASP A 278 -10.93 -10.47 -7.40
N LEU A 279 -12.05 -10.53 -6.68
CA LEU A 279 -12.13 -11.16 -5.35
C LEU A 279 -11.83 -12.66 -5.39
N ASP A 280 -12.18 -13.35 -6.48
CA ASP A 280 -12.01 -14.79 -6.60
C ASP A 280 -10.53 -15.16 -6.79
N SER A 281 -9.82 -14.48 -7.68
CA SER A 281 -8.36 -14.68 -7.81
C SER A 281 -7.63 -14.23 -6.54
N ALA A 282 -8.08 -13.14 -5.90
CA ALA A 282 -7.51 -12.68 -4.64
C ALA A 282 -7.64 -13.75 -3.53
N LEU A 283 -8.82 -14.37 -3.43
CA LEU A 283 -9.11 -15.43 -2.46
C LEU A 283 -8.31 -16.71 -2.74
N LYS A 284 -8.18 -17.08 -4.02
CA LYS A 284 -7.38 -18.24 -4.45
C LYS A 284 -5.91 -18.08 -4.05
N ASP A 285 -5.34 -16.92 -4.35
CA ASP A 285 -3.93 -16.63 -4.07
C ASP A 285 -3.63 -16.55 -2.57
N ILE A 286 -4.48 -15.85 -1.81
CA ILE A 286 -4.25 -15.72 -0.36
C ILE A 286 -4.41 -17.07 0.35
N SER A 287 -5.35 -17.90 -0.09
CA SER A 287 -5.53 -19.25 0.48
C SER A 287 -4.32 -20.14 0.19
N ARG A 288 -3.74 -20.04 -1.00
CA ARG A 288 -2.49 -20.75 -1.33
C ARG A 288 -1.31 -20.22 -0.53
N SER A 289 -1.22 -18.89 -0.33
CA SER A 289 -0.19 -18.27 0.49
C SER A 289 -0.23 -18.75 1.94
N ILE A 290 -1.42 -18.76 2.56
CA ILE A 290 -1.64 -19.27 3.94
C ILE A 290 -1.15 -20.72 4.06
N ALA A 291 -1.55 -21.60 3.13
CA ALA A 291 -1.13 -23.00 3.16
C ALA A 291 0.40 -23.17 3.06
N LEU A 292 1.09 -22.33 2.28
CA LEU A 292 2.54 -22.37 2.15
C LEU A 292 3.28 -21.85 3.40
N PHE A 293 2.73 -20.82 4.05
CA PHE A 293 3.24 -20.34 5.33
C PHE A 293 3.11 -21.41 6.41
N GLU A 294 1.95 -22.05 6.52
CA GLU A 294 1.70 -23.15 7.47
C GLU A 294 2.63 -24.34 7.21
N GLN A 295 2.83 -24.73 5.95
CA GLN A 295 3.81 -25.76 5.56
C GLN A 295 5.23 -25.41 6.02
N SER A 296 5.55 -24.12 6.04
CA SER A 296 6.85 -23.60 6.49
C SER A 296 6.90 -23.33 8.01
N LYS A 297 5.85 -23.69 8.76
CA LYS A 297 5.68 -23.41 10.20
C LYS A 297 5.77 -21.92 10.55
N VAL A 298 5.31 -21.07 9.63
CA VAL A 298 5.22 -19.62 9.82
C VAL A 298 3.75 -19.26 10.03
N GLU A 299 3.46 -18.52 11.09
CA GLU A 299 2.09 -18.05 11.39
C GLU A 299 1.64 -16.99 10.36
N PRO A 300 0.58 -17.25 9.56
CA PRO A 300 0.20 -16.39 8.44
C PRO A 300 -0.70 -15.22 8.86
N ILE A 301 -0.36 -14.49 9.94
CA ILE A 301 -1.21 -13.50 10.61
C ILE A 301 -1.80 -12.47 9.63
N ILE A 302 -0.94 -11.81 8.83
CA ILE A 302 -1.39 -10.79 7.87
C ILE A 302 -2.22 -11.43 6.75
N ALA A 303 -1.86 -12.63 6.28
CA ALA A 303 -2.59 -13.28 5.21
C ALA A 303 -3.99 -13.75 5.67
N LEU A 304 -4.12 -14.16 6.93
CA LEU A 304 -5.40 -14.45 7.56
C LEU A 304 -6.29 -13.20 7.62
N CYS A 305 -5.77 -12.04 8.05
CA CYS A 305 -6.54 -10.81 8.02
C CYS A 305 -7.03 -10.44 6.61
N VAL A 306 -6.15 -10.55 5.59
CA VAL A 306 -6.52 -10.27 4.19
C VAL A 306 -7.62 -11.23 3.70
N ARG A 307 -7.55 -12.51 4.05
CA ARG A 307 -8.58 -13.49 3.69
C ARG A 307 -9.88 -13.27 4.46
N GLY A 308 -9.78 -12.87 5.73
CA GLY A 308 -10.92 -12.46 6.55
C GLY A 308 -11.66 -11.27 5.95
N ASP A 309 -10.95 -10.27 5.45
CA ASP A 309 -11.53 -9.14 4.70
C ASP A 309 -12.19 -9.60 3.40
N LEU A 310 -11.53 -10.46 2.61
CA LEU A 310 -12.11 -11.02 1.38
C LEU A 310 -13.42 -11.78 1.66
N PHE A 311 -13.47 -12.61 2.70
CA PHE A 311 -14.70 -13.29 3.10
C PHE A 311 -15.77 -12.30 3.55
N ARG A 312 -15.40 -11.24 4.27
CA ARG A 312 -16.32 -10.19 4.69
C ARG A 312 -16.93 -9.46 3.50
N PHE A 313 -16.12 -9.10 2.51
CA PHE A 313 -16.59 -8.49 1.26
C PHE A 313 -17.51 -9.44 0.47
N GLN A 314 -17.23 -10.74 0.46
CA GLN A 314 -18.10 -11.75 -0.16
C GLN A 314 -19.34 -12.11 0.68
N GLY A 315 -19.55 -11.48 1.85
CA GLY A 315 -20.66 -11.80 2.76
C GLY A 315 -20.53 -13.13 3.52
N GLN A 316 -19.38 -13.80 3.43
CA GLN A 316 -19.07 -15.03 4.16
C GLN A 316 -18.61 -14.72 5.60
N LEU A 317 -19.49 -14.08 6.38
CA LEU A 317 -19.15 -13.47 7.66
C LEU A 317 -18.61 -14.46 8.71
N SER A 318 -19.13 -15.70 8.76
CA SER A 318 -18.61 -16.72 9.67
C SER A 318 -17.16 -17.10 9.38
N ARG A 319 -16.80 -17.29 8.10
CA ARG A 319 -15.42 -17.60 7.69
C ARG A 319 -14.49 -16.41 7.92
N SER A 320 -15.01 -15.19 7.79
CA SER A 320 -14.29 -13.97 8.13
C SER A 320 -13.93 -13.94 9.62
N LEU A 321 -14.89 -14.21 10.51
CA LEU A 321 -14.63 -14.30 11.96
C LEU A 321 -13.58 -15.37 12.29
N GLU A 322 -13.68 -16.55 11.68
CA GLU A 322 -12.72 -17.64 11.90
C GLU A 322 -11.27 -17.23 11.60
N ASP A 323 -11.04 -16.55 10.47
CA ASP A 323 -9.69 -16.10 10.08
C ASP A 323 -9.17 -14.99 11.01
N PHE A 324 -10.02 -14.05 11.42
CA PHE A 324 -9.60 -13.03 12.39
C PHE A 324 -9.33 -13.63 13.78
N ASP A 325 -10.13 -14.59 14.23
CA ASP A 325 -9.89 -15.31 15.49
C ASP A 325 -8.57 -16.08 15.46
N ARG A 326 -8.23 -16.70 14.32
CA ARG A 326 -6.93 -17.34 14.13
C ARG A 326 -5.80 -16.32 14.20
N ALA A 327 -5.92 -15.18 13.52
CA ALA A 327 -4.91 -14.12 13.56
C ALA A 327 -4.69 -13.59 14.99
N ILE A 328 -5.77 -13.40 15.76
CA ILE A 328 -5.73 -12.94 17.16
C ILE A 328 -5.09 -14.00 18.08
N ARG A 329 -5.38 -15.29 17.86
CA ARG A 329 -4.73 -16.38 18.62
C ARG A 329 -3.22 -16.41 18.40
N SER A 330 -2.75 -16.18 17.18
CA SER A 330 -1.32 -16.14 16.87
C SER A 330 -0.66 -14.85 17.36
N ARG A 331 -1.37 -13.71 17.34
CA ARG A 331 -0.89 -12.44 17.87
C ARG A 331 -1.99 -11.58 18.51
N ALA A 332 -2.03 -11.59 19.83
CA ALA A 332 -3.06 -10.92 20.62
C ALA A 332 -2.94 -9.39 20.66
N ASP A 333 -1.81 -8.81 20.26
CA ASP A 333 -1.56 -7.36 20.21
C ASP A 333 -1.67 -6.78 18.78
N PHE A 334 -2.44 -7.43 17.89
CA PHE A 334 -2.60 -6.98 16.51
C PHE A 334 -3.90 -6.21 16.28
N ALA A 335 -3.82 -4.87 16.30
CA ALA A 335 -5.00 -4.00 16.15
C ALA A 335 -5.78 -4.28 14.85
N ALA A 336 -5.10 -4.58 13.74
CA ALA A 336 -5.75 -4.85 12.46
C ALA A 336 -6.69 -6.06 12.49
N ALA A 337 -6.37 -7.12 13.25
CA ALA A 337 -7.23 -8.29 13.36
C ALA A 337 -8.51 -7.98 14.16
N TYR A 338 -8.39 -7.22 15.26
CA TYR A 338 -9.55 -6.75 16.02
C TYR A 338 -10.41 -5.79 15.20
N THR A 339 -9.81 -4.82 14.50
CA THR A 339 -10.57 -3.91 13.62
C THR A 339 -11.31 -4.68 12.54
N GLY A 340 -10.66 -5.63 11.86
CA GLY A 340 -11.30 -6.47 10.84
C GLY A 340 -12.46 -7.29 11.40
N ARG A 341 -12.28 -7.93 12.57
CA ARG A 341 -13.35 -8.68 13.25
C ARG A 341 -14.49 -7.79 13.72
N GLY A 342 -14.18 -6.59 14.20
CA GLY A 342 -15.15 -5.57 14.58
C GLY A 342 -16.00 -5.13 13.39
N LEU A 343 -15.38 -4.90 12.22
CA LEU A 343 -16.10 -4.65 10.97
C LEU A 343 -16.98 -5.84 10.56
N THR A 344 -16.52 -7.08 10.76
CA THR A 344 -17.35 -8.27 10.53
C THR A 344 -18.56 -8.31 11.46
N TYR A 345 -18.39 -8.03 12.75
CA TYR A 345 -19.51 -7.97 13.69
C TYR A 345 -20.50 -6.85 13.38
N GLU A 346 -20.00 -5.67 12.99
CA GLU A 346 -20.83 -4.56 12.54
C GLU A 346 -21.67 -4.96 11.33
N ARG A 347 -21.05 -5.66 10.36
CA ARG A 347 -21.73 -6.23 9.18
C ARG A 347 -22.84 -7.21 9.53
N MET A 348 -22.68 -7.95 10.63
CA MET A 348 -23.66 -8.89 11.16
C MET A 348 -24.76 -8.20 12.00
N GLY A 349 -24.68 -6.89 12.22
CA GLY A 349 -25.56 -6.15 13.13
C GLY A 349 -25.22 -6.36 14.61
N ASN A 350 -24.12 -7.05 14.94
CA ASN A 350 -23.68 -7.27 16.32
C ASN A 350 -22.82 -6.08 16.80
N LEU A 351 -23.47 -4.94 17.00
CA LEU A 351 -22.81 -3.68 17.35
C LEU A 351 -22.07 -3.73 18.70
N LYS A 352 -22.54 -4.58 19.63
CA LYS A 352 -21.91 -4.78 20.95
C LYS A 352 -20.50 -5.37 20.81
N ASN A 353 -20.38 -6.45 20.04
CA ASN A 353 -19.08 -7.07 19.82
C ASN A 353 -18.19 -6.20 18.92
N ALA A 354 -18.78 -5.52 17.92
CA ALA A 354 -18.05 -4.58 17.08
C ALA A 354 -17.37 -3.47 17.90
N ARG A 355 -18.13 -2.81 18.78
CA ARG A 355 -17.61 -1.82 19.74
C ARG A 355 -16.47 -2.37 20.58
N THR A 356 -16.67 -3.55 21.16
CA THR A 356 -15.67 -4.20 22.03
C THR A 356 -14.35 -4.41 21.28
N ASP A 357 -14.41 -4.88 20.04
CA ASP A 357 -13.23 -5.10 19.21
C ASP A 357 -12.56 -3.80 18.76
N PHE A 358 -13.33 -2.77 18.42
CA PHE A 358 -12.75 -1.46 18.08
C PHE A 358 -12.05 -0.83 19.29
N GLU A 359 -12.66 -0.88 20.48
CA GLU A 359 -12.05 -0.39 21.73
C GLU A 359 -10.75 -1.16 22.03
N LYS A 360 -10.78 -2.48 21.83
CA LYS A 360 -9.58 -3.31 21.99
C LYS A 360 -8.47 -2.91 21.01
N ALA A 361 -8.80 -2.67 19.75
CA ALA A 361 -7.83 -2.21 18.73
C ALA A 361 -7.18 -0.86 19.11
N LEU A 362 -7.95 0.06 19.70
CA LEU A 362 -7.45 1.36 20.18
C LEU A 362 -6.63 1.28 21.47
N GLY A 363 -6.82 0.23 22.26
CA GLY A 363 -6.09 0.00 23.51
C GLY A 363 -4.63 -0.42 23.32
N PHE A 364 -4.22 -0.80 22.11
CA PHE A 364 -2.83 -1.12 21.80
C PHE A 364 -2.02 0.16 21.55
N PRO A 365 -0.72 0.21 21.93
CA PRO A 365 0.15 1.31 21.56
C PRO A 365 0.06 1.54 20.05
N ALA A 366 -0.04 2.80 19.63
CA ALA A 366 0.07 3.17 18.23
C ALA A 366 1.49 2.85 17.76
N GLN A 367 1.75 1.60 17.42
CA GLN A 367 3.01 1.19 16.86
C GLN A 367 3.05 1.71 15.43
N GLN A 368 3.91 2.69 15.18
CA GLN A 368 4.23 3.19 13.84
C GLN A 368 4.71 2.06 12.88
N TYR A 369 5.01 0.88 13.44
CA TYR A 369 5.70 -0.23 12.80
C TYR A 369 4.79 -1.22 12.04
N ASP A 370 3.46 -1.19 12.22
CA ASP A 370 2.49 -2.11 11.61
C ASP A 370 1.27 -1.40 10.98
N ASN A 371 0.41 -2.14 10.24
CA ASN A 371 -0.92 -1.69 9.75
C ASN A 371 -1.88 -1.21 10.88
N ASN A 372 -1.41 -1.17 12.13
CA ASN A 372 -2.16 -0.78 13.31
C ASN A 372 -2.59 0.69 13.27
N LEU A 373 -1.80 1.62 12.71
CA LEU A 373 -2.21 3.03 12.67
C LEU A 373 -3.45 3.24 11.79
N GLU A 374 -3.49 2.60 10.62
CA GLU A 374 -4.64 2.65 9.71
C GLU A 374 -5.84 1.94 10.35
N ALA A 375 -5.63 0.72 10.87
CA ALA A 375 -6.67 -0.04 11.57
C ALA A 375 -7.26 0.72 12.77
N GLN A 376 -6.42 1.36 13.59
CA GLN A 376 -6.86 2.20 14.71
C GLN A 376 -7.59 3.45 14.24
N THR A 377 -7.20 4.01 13.10
CA THR A 377 -7.94 5.14 12.51
C THR A 377 -9.34 4.73 12.10
N THR A 378 -9.49 3.54 11.51
CA THR A 378 -10.78 2.92 11.17
C THR A 378 -11.58 2.53 12.42
N ALA A 379 -10.94 1.94 13.44
CA ALA A 379 -11.63 1.61 14.69
C ALA A 379 -12.17 2.86 15.40
N ARG A 380 -11.38 3.94 15.47
CA ARG A 380 -11.82 5.23 16.05
C ARG A 380 -12.97 5.83 15.26
N ALA A 381 -12.89 5.76 13.94
CA ALA A 381 -13.94 6.19 13.02
C ALA A 381 -15.26 5.45 13.27
N ARG A 382 -15.20 4.12 13.37
CA ARG A 382 -16.37 3.26 13.58
C ARG A 382 -16.96 3.45 14.96
N LEU A 383 -16.14 3.57 16.01
CA LEU A 383 -16.63 3.85 17.37
C LEU A 383 -17.38 5.18 17.47
N ALA A 384 -16.81 6.26 16.93
CA ALA A 384 -17.48 7.56 16.92
C ALA A 384 -18.85 7.49 16.23
N ALA A 385 -18.96 6.65 15.21
CA ALA A 385 -20.19 6.45 14.47
C ALA A 385 -21.19 5.51 15.19
N LEU A 386 -20.72 4.63 16.09
CA LEU A 386 -21.59 3.87 17.01
C LEU A 386 -22.06 4.71 18.20
N ASP A 387 -21.26 5.69 18.64
CA ASP A 387 -21.58 6.60 19.75
C ASP A 387 -22.63 7.64 19.38
N SER A 388 -22.71 8.05 18.11
CA SER A 388 -23.69 9.03 17.63
C SER A 388 -25.13 8.50 17.61
N GLY A 389 -25.35 7.19 17.81
CA GLY A 389 -26.68 6.57 17.71
C GLY A 389 -27.24 6.56 16.28
N GLU A 390 -26.45 6.98 15.29
CA GLU A 390 -26.80 6.97 13.89
C GLU A 390 -26.78 5.52 13.39
N ALA A 391 -27.88 5.06 12.80
CA ALA A 391 -27.92 3.77 12.13
C ALA A 391 -26.81 3.73 11.07
N GLN A 392 -25.78 2.91 11.31
CA GLN A 392 -24.74 2.67 10.32
C GLN A 392 -25.40 2.14 9.05
N PRO A 393 -25.00 2.62 7.86
CA PRO A 393 -25.47 2.03 6.62
C PRO A 393 -25.08 0.55 6.59
N VAL A 394 -26.08 -0.32 6.47
CA VAL A 394 -25.86 -1.67 5.96
C VAL A 394 -25.45 -1.49 4.51
N ILE A 395 -24.14 -1.47 4.24
CA ILE A 395 -23.63 -1.69 2.88
C ILE A 395 -24.29 -3.00 2.43
N PRO A 396 -25.06 -3.12 1.35
CA PRO A 396 -25.67 -4.39 0.99
C PRO A 396 -24.58 -5.43 0.73
N ALA A 397 -24.76 -6.68 1.17
CA ALA A 397 -23.84 -7.74 0.74
C ALA A 397 -23.90 -7.79 -0.78
N THR A 398 -22.75 -7.86 -1.45
CA THR A 398 -22.70 -8.29 -2.85
C THR A 398 -23.14 -9.76 -2.86
N THR A 399 -24.44 -10.00 -2.78
CA THR A 399 -24.99 -11.30 -3.13
C THR A 399 -24.81 -11.39 -4.63
N GLY A 400 -23.85 -12.20 -5.06
CA GLY A 400 -23.72 -12.57 -6.46
C GLY A 400 -25.07 -13.07 -6.98
N LYS A 401 -25.68 -12.24 -7.82
CA LYS A 401 -26.90 -12.37 -8.65
C LYS A 401 -27.96 -11.30 -8.34
N PRO A 402 -28.56 -10.69 -9.38
CA PRO A 402 -29.54 -9.62 -9.21
C PRO A 402 -30.79 -10.19 -8.54
N VAL A 403 -31.03 -9.79 -7.31
CA VAL A 403 -32.35 -9.92 -6.68
C VAL A 403 -33.10 -8.62 -6.94
N ALA A 404 -34.35 -8.78 -7.40
CA ALA A 404 -35.26 -7.70 -7.77
C ALA A 404 -35.32 -6.57 -6.73
N PRO A 405 -35.58 -5.32 -7.17
CA PRO A 405 -35.47 -4.14 -6.32
C PRO A 405 -36.40 -4.24 -5.12
N PHE A 406 -35.82 -4.16 -3.92
CA PHE A 406 -36.57 -3.84 -2.71
C PHE A 406 -37.12 -2.41 -2.84
N SER A 407 -38.42 -2.30 -3.07
CA SER A 407 -39.16 -1.04 -2.96
C SER A 407 -39.23 -0.62 -1.49
N VAL A 408 -38.46 0.40 -1.12
CA VAL A 408 -38.81 1.22 0.04
C VAL A 408 -39.98 2.10 -0.39
N THR A 409 -41.12 1.96 0.27
CA THR A 409 -42.30 2.79 0.03
C THR A 409 -41.98 4.25 0.32
N THR A 410 -41.84 5.04 -0.74
CA THR A 410 -41.92 6.49 -0.71
C THR A 410 -43.29 6.90 -0.18
N PRO A 411 -43.41 7.71 0.89
CA PRO A 411 -44.67 8.37 1.20
C PRO A 411 -45.05 9.28 0.03
N PRO A 412 -46.35 9.40 -0.31
CA PRO A 412 -46.78 10.20 -1.45
C PRO A 412 -46.41 11.68 -1.26
N LEU A 413 -45.93 12.29 -2.35
CA LEU A 413 -45.71 13.72 -2.46
C LEU A 413 -47.02 14.48 -2.19
N VAL A 414 -47.03 15.31 -1.16
CA VAL A 414 -47.97 16.42 -1.05
C VAL A 414 -47.28 17.67 -1.59
N ALA A 415 -47.93 18.35 -2.53
CA ALA A 415 -47.50 19.59 -3.16
C ALA A 415 -47.20 20.71 -2.13
N PRO A 416 -46.36 21.70 -2.46
CA PRO A 416 -45.73 22.57 -1.49
C PRO A 416 -46.72 23.58 -0.92
N VAL A 417 -46.97 23.51 0.38
CA VAL A 417 -47.47 24.67 1.13
C VAL A 417 -46.24 25.51 1.48
N LEU A 418 -46.23 26.75 1.00
CA LEU A 418 -45.32 27.80 1.46
C LEU A 418 -45.52 28.02 2.96
N ALA A 419 -44.78 27.29 3.79
CA ALA A 419 -44.61 27.58 5.19
C ALA A 419 -43.12 27.53 5.50
N HIS A 420 -42.58 28.68 5.88
CA HIS A 420 -41.19 28.81 6.35
C HIS A 420 -40.98 27.81 7.49
N PRO A 421 -39.94 26.95 7.48
CA PRO A 421 -39.68 26.08 8.61
C PRO A 421 -39.31 26.94 9.81
N ARG A 422 -40.09 26.80 10.89
CA ARG A 422 -39.69 27.28 12.21
C ARG A 422 -38.40 26.54 12.59
N LEU A 423 -37.31 27.30 12.69
CA LEU A 423 -36.01 26.85 13.20
C LEU A 423 -36.19 26.16 14.55
N LEU A 424 -35.60 24.97 14.69
CA LEU A 424 -35.27 24.40 15.99
C LEU A 424 -34.36 25.40 16.73
N PRO A 425 -34.66 25.75 18.00
CA PRO A 425 -33.82 26.69 18.74
C PRO A 425 -32.54 25.96 19.16
N GLY A 426 -31.41 26.30 18.53
CA GLY A 426 -30.11 25.75 18.92
C GLY A 426 -28.90 25.95 17.99
N SER A 427 -29.04 26.35 16.72
CA SER A 427 -27.86 26.61 15.88
C SER A 427 -27.48 28.09 15.87
N GLU A 428 -26.33 28.42 16.46
CA GLU A 428 -25.63 29.67 16.14
C GLU A 428 -25.42 29.73 14.61
N ARG A 429 -25.87 30.83 13.96
CA ARG A 429 -25.72 31.00 12.51
C ARG A 429 -24.23 31.06 12.14
N GLN A 430 -23.67 29.96 11.65
CA GLN A 430 -22.27 29.82 11.22
C GLN A 430 -21.96 30.50 9.87
N GLY A 431 -22.35 31.76 9.69
CA GLY A 431 -22.10 32.53 8.47
C GLY A 431 -22.91 32.08 7.26
N ARG A 432 -22.81 32.81 6.14
CA ARG A 432 -23.55 32.52 4.90
C ARG A 432 -22.87 31.39 4.12
N ARG A 433 -23.59 30.31 3.82
CA ARG A 433 -23.09 29.09 3.18
C ARG A 433 -23.80 28.85 1.84
N VAL A 434 -23.03 28.71 0.76
CA VAL A 434 -23.56 28.56 -0.60
C VAL A 434 -22.94 27.36 -1.32
N ALA A 435 -23.71 26.70 -2.17
CA ALA A 435 -23.24 25.51 -2.90
C ALA A 435 -23.94 25.30 -4.26
N PRO A 436 -23.20 25.16 -5.38
CA PRO A 436 -23.74 24.61 -6.60
C PRO A 436 -23.54 23.10 -6.59
N VAL A 437 -24.60 22.39 -6.94
CA VAL A 437 -24.65 20.94 -7.00
C VAL A 437 -25.03 20.55 -8.41
N ILE A 438 -24.07 20.03 -9.15
CA ILE A 438 -24.17 19.78 -10.59
C ILE A 438 -24.17 18.28 -10.85
N GLY A 439 -25.16 17.79 -11.59
CA GLY A 439 -25.29 16.38 -11.95
C GLY A 439 -25.50 16.20 -13.46
N ASN A 440 -24.48 15.74 -14.18
CA ASN A 440 -24.55 15.51 -15.63
C ASN A 440 -24.58 14.00 -15.92
N ALA A 441 -25.71 13.51 -16.43
CA ALA A 441 -25.94 12.11 -16.72
C ALA A 441 -26.21 11.84 -18.22
N ALA A 442 -26.99 12.67 -18.91
CA ALA A 442 -27.49 12.41 -20.25
C ALA A 442 -26.59 12.99 -21.36
N TYR A 443 -25.40 12.43 -21.57
CA TYR A 443 -24.46 12.92 -22.59
C TYR A 443 -24.91 12.55 -24.01
N GLN A 444 -25.01 13.55 -24.88
CA GLN A 444 -25.47 13.39 -26.26
C GLN A 444 -24.57 12.47 -27.09
N ARG A 445 -23.27 12.40 -26.76
CA ARG A 445 -22.24 11.65 -27.52
C ARG A 445 -21.45 10.64 -26.68
N ALA A 446 -21.74 10.51 -25.39
CA ALA A 446 -21.03 9.63 -24.46
C ALA A 446 -21.94 8.64 -23.69
N GLY A 447 -23.23 8.61 -24.02
CA GLY A 447 -24.19 7.72 -23.35
C GLY A 447 -24.74 8.31 -22.06
N ILE A 448 -25.52 7.51 -21.33
CA ILE A 448 -26.20 7.94 -20.11
C ILE A 448 -25.50 7.33 -18.89
N LEU A 449 -25.08 8.18 -17.95
CA LEU A 449 -24.60 7.74 -16.64
C LEU A 449 -25.76 7.45 -15.69
N LYS A 450 -25.65 6.39 -14.90
CA LYS A 450 -26.75 5.86 -14.08
C LYS A 450 -27.09 6.76 -12.87
N ASN A 451 -26.07 7.31 -12.21
CA ASN A 451 -26.21 7.91 -10.88
C ASN A 451 -26.11 9.44 -10.76
N PRO A 452 -25.46 10.22 -11.66
CA PRO A 452 -25.17 11.63 -11.38
C PRO A 452 -26.37 12.49 -10.99
N LEU A 453 -27.53 12.23 -11.59
CA LEU A 453 -28.79 12.88 -11.22
C LEU A 453 -29.17 12.56 -9.76
N ASN A 454 -29.17 11.28 -9.39
CA ASN A 454 -29.52 10.84 -8.03
C ASN A 454 -28.49 11.32 -7.00
N ASP A 455 -27.20 11.25 -7.33
CA ASP A 455 -26.11 11.69 -6.46
C ASP A 455 -26.22 13.19 -6.17
N SER A 456 -26.44 14.00 -7.22
CA SER A 456 -26.63 15.44 -7.10
C SER A 456 -27.87 15.79 -6.27
N GLU A 457 -28.98 15.06 -6.43
CA GLU A 457 -30.18 15.24 -5.62
C GLU A 457 -29.92 14.94 -4.14
N ALA A 458 -29.27 13.82 -3.85
CA ALA A 458 -28.96 13.38 -2.48
C ALA A 458 -28.01 14.34 -1.76
N VAL A 459 -26.95 14.78 -2.45
CA VAL A 459 -25.99 15.75 -1.89
C VAL A 459 -26.65 17.12 -1.68
N ALA A 460 -27.47 17.59 -2.63
CA ALA A 460 -28.18 18.85 -2.47
C ALA A 460 -29.13 18.82 -1.26
N ALA A 461 -29.87 17.73 -1.08
CA ALA A 461 -30.75 17.55 0.07
C ALA A 461 -29.94 17.55 1.38
N ALA A 462 -28.82 16.84 1.43
CA ALA A 462 -27.96 16.79 2.60
C ALA A 462 -27.38 18.16 2.97
N LEU A 463 -26.88 18.93 1.99
CA LEU A 463 -26.36 20.28 2.21
C LEU A 463 -27.44 21.24 2.75
N ARG A 464 -28.66 21.18 2.22
CA ARG A 464 -29.79 21.97 2.75
C ARG A 464 -30.10 21.59 4.21
N ASN A 465 -30.10 20.30 4.53
CA ASN A 465 -30.41 19.81 5.87
C ASN A 465 -29.37 20.24 6.92
N ILE A 466 -28.10 20.39 6.53
CA ILE A 466 -27.02 20.88 7.40
C ILE A 466 -26.87 22.42 7.38
N GLY A 467 -27.87 23.14 6.87
CA GLY A 467 -27.99 24.59 7.00
C GLY A 467 -27.23 25.40 5.96
N PHE A 468 -27.08 24.91 4.73
CA PHE A 468 -26.67 25.78 3.61
C PHE A 468 -27.81 26.72 3.22
N ASP A 469 -27.53 28.02 3.15
CA ASP A 469 -28.53 29.05 2.84
C ASP A 469 -29.00 28.97 1.37
N GLU A 470 -28.07 28.65 0.47
CA GLU A 470 -28.33 28.64 -0.97
C GLU A 470 -27.70 27.40 -1.62
N VAL A 471 -28.54 26.47 -2.07
CA VAL A 471 -28.11 25.26 -2.79
C VAL A 471 -28.68 25.26 -4.20
N MET A 472 -27.84 25.65 -5.16
CA MET A 472 -28.15 25.78 -6.59
C MET A 472 -27.98 24.43 -7.28
N VAL A 473 -29.07 23.77 -7.66
CA VAL A 473 -28.99 22.47 -8.36
C VAL A 473 -29.09 22.70 -9.86
N ALA A 474 -28.14 22.13 -10.62
CA ALA A 474 -28.16 22.14 -12.08
C ALA A 474 -27.88 20.73 -12.62
N THR A 475 -28.80 20.20 -13.42
CA THR A 475 -28.67 18.87 -14.00
C THR A 475 -28.57 18.92 -15.51
N ASP A 476 -27.86 17.95 -16.09
CA ASP A 476 -27.70 17.78 -17.54
C ASP A 476 -27.36 19.10 -18.24
N THR A 477 -26.28 19.72 -17.76
CA THR A 477 -25.87 21.06 -18.16
C THR A 477 -25.12 21.06 -19.50
N THR A 478 -25.57 21.91 -20.43
CA THR A 478 -24.78 22.25 -21.62
C THR A 478 -23.58 23.12 -21.24
N LYS A 479 -22.63 23.32 -22.15
CA LYS A 479 -21.47 24.17 -21.88
C LYS A 479 -21.88 25.58 -21.45
N GLU A 480 -22.85 26.18 -22.14
CA GLU A 480 -23.36 27.52 -21.82
C GLU A 480 -24.01 27.53 -20.43
N ARG A 481 -24.84 26.54 -20.12
CA ARG A 481 -25.52 26.46 -18.82
C ARG A 481 -24.54 26.20 -17.68
N LEU A 482 -23.57 25.32 -17.86
CA LEU A 482 -22.53 25.03 -16.86
C LEU A 482 -21.69 26.29 -16.59
N THR A 483 -21.28 26.99 -17.64
CA THR A 483 -20.52 28.25 -17.52
C THR A 483 -21.34 29.33 -16.82
N ALA A 484 -22.62 29.49 -17.20
CA ALA A 484 -23.52 30.45 -16.58
C ALA A 484 -23.79 30.12 -15.10
N ALA A 485 -23.94 28.85 -14.75
CA ALA A 485 -24.10 28.40 -13.36
C ALA A 485 -22.87 28.75 -12.52
N LEU A 486 -21.66 28.50 -13.02
CA LEU A 486 -20.42 28.88 -12.32
C LEU A 486 -20.26 30.40 -12.20
N GLN A 487 -20.64 31.17 -13.22
CA GLN A 487 -20.60 32.64 -13.17
C GLN A 487 -21.61 33.21 -12.17
N GLY A 488 -22.84 32.67 -12.15
CA GLY A 488 -23.86 33.06 -11.17
C GLY A 488 -23.41 32.70 -9.74
N PHE A 489 -22.82 31.52 -9.58
CA PHE A 489 -22.29 31.06 -8.30
C PHE A 489 -21.11 31.90 -7.81
N ALA A 490 -20.20 32.33 -8.68
CA ALA A 490 -19.09 33.21 -8.31
C ALA A 490 -19.58 34.47 -7.59
N ARG A 491 -20.64 35.11 -8.11
CA ARG A 491 -21.28 36.28 -7.48
C ARG A 491 -21.91 35.95 -6.12
N ALA A 492 -22.47 34.75 -5.97
CA ALA A 492 -23.00 34.29 -4.69
C ALA A 492 -21.87 34.07 -3.67
N SER A 493 -20.71 33.57 -4.14
CA SER A 493 -19.52 33.25 -3.33
C SER A 493 -18.85 34.48 -2.72
N ASP A 494 -18.82 35.62 -3.42
CA ASP A 494 -18.18 36.88 -2.97
C ASP A 494 -18.73 37.38 -1.62
N ASN A 495 -19.96 37.02 -1.32
CA ASN A 495 -20.66 37.41 -0.09
C ASN A 495 -20.93 36.20 0.83
N ALA A 496 -20.21 35.10 0.66
CA ALA A 496 -20.35 33.89 1.47
C ALA A 496 -19.13 33.66 2.36
N ASP A 497 -19.38 33.08 3.52
CA ASP A 497 -18.31 32.57 4.36
C ASP A 497 -17.82 31.21 3.82
N TRP A 498 -18.75 30.38 3.33
CA TRP A 498 -18.46 29.05 2.81
C TRP A 498 -18.98 28.89 1.38
N ALA A 499 -18.13 28.38 0.50
CA ALA A 499 -18.47 28.00 -0.86
C ALA A 499 -18.09 26.52 -1.12
N VAL A 500 -19.09 25.71 -1.46
CA VAL A 500 -18.92 24.27 -1.69
C VAL A 500 -19.47 23.87 -3.05
N VAL A 501 -18.60 23.48 -3.99
CA VAL A 501 -19.02 22.93 -5.29
C VAL A 501 -19.10 21.42 -5.20
N TYR A 502 -20.21 20.83 -5.63
CA TYR A 502 -20.31 19.40 -5.91
C TYR A 502 -20.59 19.18 -7.40
N TYR A 503 -19.82 18.32 -8.03
CA TYR A 503 -20.03 17.91 -9.42
C TYR A 503 -20.02 16.38 -9.53
N SER A 504 -21.06 15.81 -10.14
CA SER A 504 -21.13 14.41 -10.56
C SER A 504 -21.32 14.32 -12.08
N GLY A 505 -20.52 13.51 -12.76
CA GLY A 505 -20.48 13.44 -14.23
C GLY A 505 -19.17 12.91 -14.80
N HIS A 506 -18.81 13.29 -16.02
CA HIS A 506 -17.54 12.94 -16.65
C HIS A 506 -16.50 14.06 -16.49
N GLY A 507 -15.27 13.66 -16.22
CA GLY A 507 -14.13 14.57 -16.23
C GLY A 507 -12.89 13.94 -16.87
N ILE A 508 -12.10 14.76 -17.55
CA ILE A 508 -10.90 14.32 -18.27
C ILE A 508 -9.70 15.19 -17.93
N GLU A 509 -8.51 14.60 -17.97
CA GLU A 509 -7.24 15.31 -17.95
C GLU A 509 -6.68 15.40 -19.38
N MET A 510 -6.28 16.61 -19.77
CA MET A 510 -5.58 16.87 -21.02
C MET A 510 -4.41 17.82 -20.76
N ALA A 511 -3.21 17.39 -21.14
CA ALA A 511 -1.98 18.18 -21.00
C ALA A 511 -1.76 18.72 -19.57
N GLY A 512 -2.00 17.90 -18.53
CA GLY A 512 -1.82 18.30 -17.14
C GLY A 512 -2.90 19.23 -16.58
N ARG A 513 -4.00 19.44 -17.33
CA ARG A 513 -5.16 20.25 -16.89
C ARG A 513 -6.42 19.40 -16.85
N ASN A 514 -7.23 19.64 -15.83
CA ASN A 514 -8.48 18.92 -15.60
C ASN A 514 -9.68 19.67 -16.16
N TYR A 515 -10.60 18.95 -16.78
CA TYR A 515 -11.81 19.50 -17.40
C TYR A 515 -13.04 18.69 -16.98
N LEU A 516 -14.14 19.39 -16.71
CA LEU A 516 -15.48 18.83 -16.54
C LEU A 516 -16.21 18.85 -17.87
N LEU A 517 -16.94 17.77 -18.17
CA LEU A 517 -17.64 17.63 -19.44
C LEU A 517 -19.10 18.07 -19.31
N PRO A 518 -19.56 19.03 -20.16
CA PRO A 518 -20.98 19.29 -20.33
C PRO A 518 -21.64 18.20 -21.18
N ILE A 519 -22.97 18.08 -21.13
CA ILE A 519 -23.69 16.99 -21.81
C ILE A 519 -23.69 17.06 -23.35
N ASP A 520 -23.45 18.25 -23.90
CA ASP A 520 -23.40 18.55 -25.34
C ASP A 520 -21.97 18.53 -25.91
N VAL A 521 -20.98 18.16 -25.08
CA VAL A 521 -19.57 18.14 -25.47
C VAL A 521 -19.34 17.30 -26.74
N THR A 522 -18.61 17.88 -27.69
CA THR A 522 -18.24 17.20 -28.94
C THR A 522 -16.73 17.25 -29.14
N LEU A 523 -16.06 16.13 -28.87
CA LEU A 523 -14.59 16.03 -28.98
C LEU A 523 -14.20 15.21 -30.22
N ARG A 524 -13.80 15.87 -31.30
CA ARG A 524 -13.27 15.21 -32.52
C ARG A 524 -11.75 15.10 -32.46
N THR A 525 -11.10 16.10 -31.89
CA THR A 525 -9.65 16.17 -31.69
C THR A 525 -9.30 16.49 -30.24
N ASP A 526 -8.05 16.22 -29.87
CA ASP A 526 -7.49 16.58 -28.56
C ASP A 526 -7.49 18.09 -28.29
N ARG A 527 -7.43 18.92 -29.35
CA ARG A 527 -7.54 20.39 -29.26
C ARG A 527 -8.94 20.85 -28.87
N ASP A 528 -9.98 20.11 -29.27
CA ASP A 528 -11.38 20.48 -29.03
C ASP A 528 -11.69 20.55 -27.53
N VAL A 529 -10.98 19.79 -26.69
CA VAL A 529 -11.17 19.78 -25.22
C VAL A 529 -11.10 21.18 -24.63
N GLN A 530 -10.18 22.00 -25.12
CA GLN A 530 -9.95 23.36 -24.63
C GLN A 530 -11.10 24.31 -24.96
N PHE A 531 -11.83 24.00 -26.04
CA PHE A 531 -12.90 24.82 -26.59
C PHE A 531 -14.28 24.30 -26.22
N GLU A 532 -14.44 23.02 -25.87
CA GLU A 532 -15.74 22.37 -25.67
C GLU A 532 -16.00 21.99 -24.21
N ALA A 533 -14.94 21.77 -23.41
CA ALA A 533 -15.07 21.40 -22.00
C ALA A 533 -14.85 22.61 -21.06
N VAL A 534 -15.18 22.45 -19.77
CA VAL A 534 -15.01 23.49 -18.75
C VAL A 534 -13.80 23.15 -17.87
N PRO A 535 -12.74 23.98 -17.82
CA PRO A 535 -11.58 23.68 -16.99
C PRO A 535 -11.91 23.75 -15.50
N VAL A 536 -11.38 22.81 -14.70
CA VAL A 536 -11.54 22.82 -13.23
C VAL A 536 -10.95 24.10 -12.62
N ASP A 537 -9.98 24.74 -13.27
CA ASP A 537 -9.47 26.07 -12.90
C ASP A 537 -10.59 27.12 -12.82
N GLN A 538 -11.57 27.05 -13.72
CA GLN A 538 -12.72 27.95 -13.70
C GLN A 538 -13.68 27.65 -12.54
N VAL A 539 -13.78 26.39 -12.13
CA VAL A 539 -14.53 26.00 -10.93
C VAL A 539 -13.84 26.50 -9.67
N MET A 540 -12.50 26.39 -9.61
CA MET A 540 -11.70 26.97 -8.51
C MET A 540 -11.87 28.49 -8.43
N ALA A 541 -11.85 29.19 -9.57
CA ALA A 541 -12.11 30.62 -9.60
C ALA A 541 -13.52 30.99 -9.10
N SER A 542 -14.52 30.10 -9.27
CA SER A 542 -15.90 30.38 -8.83
C SER A 542 -16.13 30.32 -7.32
N ILE A 543 -15.21 29.73 -6.55
CA ILE A 543 -15.28 29.69 -5.07
C ILE A 543 -14.38 30.75 -4.41
N ASP A 544 -13.60 31.50 -5.20
CA ASP A 544 -12.53 32.32 -4.66
C ASP A 544 -13.00 33.50 -3.81
N GLY A 545 -14.23 33.97 -4.02
CA GLY A 545 -14.85 35.04 -3.26
C GLY A 545 -15.20 34.65 -1.81
N ALA A 546 -15.26 33.35 -1.48
CA ALA A 546 -15.61 32.91 -0.13
C ALA A 546 -14.54 33.24 0.90
N ARG A 547 -14.96 33.72 2.07
CA ARG A 547 -14.06 34.28 3.08
C ARG A 547 -13.35 33.24 3.94
N LYS A 548 -14.01 32.10 4.22
CA LYS A 548 -13.51 31.08 5.17
C LYS A 548 -13.25 29.74 4.50
N LEU A 549 -14.30 29.05 4.05
CA LEU A 549 -14.19 27.70 3.50
C LEU A 549 -14.38 27.69 1.98
N LYS A 550 -13.42 27.06 1.30
CA LYS A 550 -13.41 26.82 -0.15
C LYS A 550 -13.26 25.33 -0.40
N LEU A 551 -14.34 24.66 -0.84
CA LEU A 551 -14.38 23.21 -1.03
C LEU A 551 -14.92 22.85 -2.41
N ILE A 552 -14.24 21.96 -3.10
CA ILE A 552 -14.70 21.34 -4.35
C ILE A 552 -14.75 19.84 -4.16
N VAL A 553 -15.87 19.23 -4.48
CA VAL A 553 -16.08 17.79 -4.45
C VAL A 553 -16.41 17.31 -5.85
N LEU A 554 -15.52 16.50 -6.42
CA LEU A 554 -15.61 15.97 -7.78
C LEU A 554 -15.91 14.47 -7.72
N ASP A 555 -17.18 14.13 -7.84
CA ASP A 555 -17.71 12.78 -8.01
C ASP A 555 -17.82 12.41 -9.49
N ALA A 556 -16.72 12.63 -10.22
CA ALA A 556 -16.68 12.42 -11.65
C ALA A 556 -16.02 11.08 -12.01
N CYS A 557 -16.64 10.34 -12.93
CA CYS A 557 -16.06 9.14 -13.52
C CYS A 557 -14.78 9.54 -14.29
N ARG A 558 -13.65 8.94 -13.91
CA ARG A 558 -12.35 9.11 -14.56
C ARG A 558 -12.15 8.16 -15.76
N ASN A 559 -13.23 7.70 -16.41
CA ASN A 559 -13.17 7.08 -17.73
C ASN A 559 -13.40 8.16 -18.79
N ASN A 560 -12.50 8.29 -19.76
CA ASN A 560 -12.71 9.19 -20.89
C ASN A 560 -13.60 8.46 -21.92
N PRO A 561 -14.89 8.81 -22.07
CA PRO A 561 -15.79 8.13 -23.00
C PRO A 561 -15.40 8.37 -24.46
N PHE A 562 -14.49 9.31 -24.72
CA PHE A 562 -13.99 9.66 -26.04
C PHE A 562 -12.55 9.19 -26.30
N ALA A 563 -11.98 8.36 -25.41
CA ALA A 563 -10.58 7.92 -25.50
C ALA A 563 -10.23 7.24 -26.84
N ASP A 564 -11.17 6.47 -27.39
CA ASP A 564 -10.98 5.71 -28.63
C ASP A 564 -11.45 6.47 -29.89
N THR A 565 -12.15 7.60 -29.72
CA THR A 565 -12.78 8.35 -30.82
C THR A 565 -12.07 9.67 -31.14
N ILE A 566 -11.32 10.25 -30.19
CA ILE A 566 -10.58 11.50 -30.38
C ILE A 566 -9.34 11.28 -31.27
N LYS A 567 -9.24 12.04 -32.37
CA LYS A 567 -8.04 12.09 -33.21
C LYS A 567 -6.97 12.98 -32.59
N ARG A 568 -5.76 12.46 -32.42
CA ARG A 568 -4.62 13.19 -31.85
C ARG A 568 -4.00 14.10 -32.91
N THR A 569 -3.73 15.37 -32.56
CA THR A 569 -3.26 16.38 -33.52
C THR A 569 -1.88 16.98 -33.15
N GLY A 570 -1.18 16.40 -32.17
CA GLY A 570 0.20 16.73 -31.84
C GLY A 570 1.24 16.00 -32.71
N PRO A 571 2.45 16.56 -32.90
CA PRO A 571 3.51 15.90 -33.66
C PRO A 571 3.90 14.57 -32.99
N ARG A 572 3.95 13.50 -33.79
CA ARG A 572 4.64 12.25 -33.43
C ARG A 572 6.15 12.51 -33.53
N GLU A 573 6.75 13.12 -32.52
CA GLU A 573 8.21 13.13 -32.45
C GLU A 573 8.70 11.72 -32.12
N ALA A 574 9.19 11.03 -33.14
CA ALA A 574 10.16 9.96 -32.96
C ALA A 574 11.44 10.61 -32.41
N VAL A 575 11.59 10.65 -31.10
CA VAL A 575 12.84 11.08 -30.47
C VAL A 575 13.85 9.95 -30.61
N THR A 576 14.87 10.17 -31.42
CA THR A 576 16.12 9.42 -31.42
C THR A 576 16.78 9.53 -30.04
N LEU A 577 17.16 8.38 -29.48
CA LEU A 577 17.84 8.27 -28.19
C LEU A 577 19.23 8.94 -28.25
N ASP A 578 19.40 10.09 -27.58
CA ASP A 578 20.69 10.61 -27.11
C ASP A 578 20.68 10.60 -25.58
N ALA A 579 21.66 9.90 -25.02
CA ALA A 579 21.89 9.70 -23.61
C ALA A 579 22.83 10.79 -23.06
N SER A 580 22.30 11.94 -22.64
CA SER A 580 23.07 12.80 -21.73
C SER A 580 22.31 13.88 -20.96
N ASN A 581 21.08 14.28 -21.32
CA ASN A 581 20.28 15.22 -20.52
C ASN A 581 18.82 15.25 -21.00
N VAL A 582 17.84 14.77 -20.22
CA VAL A 582 16.43 15.17 -20.42
C VAL A 582 15.63 15.13 -19.11
N GLY A 583 15.42 16.31 -18.52
CA GLY A 583 14.20 16.61 -17.79
C GLY A 583 13.11 17.05 -18.77
N GLU A 584 11.88 16.61 -18.49
CA GLU A 584 10.56 17.07 -18.98
C GLU A 584 10.44 17.66 -20.41
N ILE A 585 9.60 17.05 -21.26
CA ILE A 585 8.16 17.30 -21.48
C ILE A 585 7.80 16.46 -22.72
N GLY A 586 7.41 15.20 -22.50
CA GLY A 586 6.62 14.46 -23.49
C GLY A 586 5.16 14.77 -23.20
N THR A 587 4.41 15.30 -24.18
CA THR A 587 2.98 15.57 -24.08
C THR A 587 2.26 14.35 -23.52
N ARG A 588 1.86 14.43 -22.23
CA ARG A 588 1.22 13.34 -21.50
C ARG A 588 0.01 12.88 -22.30
N ALA A 589 -0.07 11.56 -22.44
CA ALA A 589 -1.17 10.83 -23.03
C ALA A 589 -2.52 11.43 -22.64
N VAL A 590 -3.48 11.42 -23.57
CA VAL A 590 -4.91 11.59 -23.27
C VAL A 590 -5.23 10.77 -22.03
N GLY A 591 -5.40 11.43 -20.89
CA GLY A 591 -5.36 10.81 -19.57
C GLY A 591 -6.57 9.92 -19.33
N ARG A 592 -6.40 8.89 -18.49
CA ARG A 592 -7.50 8.13 -17.89
C ARG A 592 -8.22 9.03 -16.88
N GLY A 593 -9.13 9.89 -17.38
CA GLY A 593 -9.95 10.80 -16.58
C GLY A 593 -9.17 11.95 -15.95
N LEU A 594 -9.73 12.59 -14.92
CA LEU A 594 -9.08 13.69 -14.18
C LEU A 594 -7.69 13.25 -13.66
N GLY A 595 -6.77 14.20 -13.47
CA GLY A 595 -5.40 14.05 -12.94
C GLY A 595 -5.23 14.68 -11.57
N GLU A 596 -3.99 14.76 -11.08
CA GLU A 596 -3.62 15.49 -9.85
C GLU A 596 -3.81 17.01 -10.03
N ILE A 597 -4.19 17.72 -8.95
CA ILE A 597 -4.37 19.18 -8.95
C ILE A 597 -3.43 19.84 -7.94
N LYS A 598 -2.74 20.89 -8.37
CA LYS A 598 -2.03 21.81 -7.47
C LYS A 598 -2.99 22.85 -6.93
N VAL A 599 -3.39 22.68 -5.67
CA VAL A 599 -4.28 23.63 -4.97
C VAL A 599 -3.44 24.74 -4.35
N LYS A 600 -3.83 26.01 -4.56
CA LYS A 600 -3.19 27.19 -3.95
C LYS A 600 -4.12 27.77 -2.87
N GLY A 601 -3.52 28.21 -1.76
CA GLY A 601 -4.26 28.86 -0.68
C GLY A 601 -5.08 27.91 0.20
N ALA A 602 -6.04 28.48 0.92
CA ALA A 602 -6.91 27.79 1.88
C ALA A 602 -8.09 27.11 1.16
N SER A 603 -7.82 26.05 0.40
CA SER A 603 -8.86 25.34 -0.37
C SER A 603 -8.65 23.84 -0.32
N LEU A 604 -9.76 23.12 -0.41
CA LEU A 604 -9.79 21.66 -0.40
C LEU A 604 -10.48 21.14 -1.67
N VAL A 605 -9.86 20.20 -2.37
CA VAL A 605 -10.43 19.53 -3.54
C VAL A 605 -10.47 18.04 -3.26
N VAL A 606 -11.67 17.46 -3.25
CA VAL A 606 -11.91 16.04 -2.95
C VAL A 606 -12.37 15.34 -4.22
N PHE A 607 -11.72 14.25 -4.57
CA PHE A 607 -12.12 13.39 -5.67
C PHE A 607 -12.70 12.09 -5.14
N ALA A 608 -13.74 11.59 -5.80
CA ALA A 608 -14.33 10.29 -5.50
C ALA A 608 -13.39 9.10 -5.72
N ALA A 609 -12.35 9.27 -6.55
CA ALA A 609 -11.31 8.27 -6.77
C ALA A 609 -9.92 8.91 -6.96
N LYS A 610 -8.88 8.27 -6.43
CA LYS A 610 -7.47 8.63 -6.57
C LYS A 610 -7.03 8.57 -8.04
N HIS A 611 -5.94 9.27 -8.38
CA HIS A 611 -5.35 9.22 -9.72
C HIS A 611 -5.13 7.76 -10.18
N GLY A 612 -5.51 7.46 -11.43
CA GLY A 612 -5.40 6.12 -12.00
C GLY A 612 -6.53 5.15 -11.64
N GLN A 613 -7.47 5.53 -10.77
CA GLN A 613 -8.70 4.76 -10.47
C GLN A 613 -9.94 5.42 -11.07
N THR A 614 -11.00 4.63 -11.26
CA THR A 614 -12.31 5.11 -11.74
C THR A 614 -13.30 5.10 -10.58
N ALA A 615 -14.07 6.18 -10.40
CA ALA A 615 -15.19 6.19 -9.47
C ALA A 615 -16.22 5.15 -9.92
N LEU A 616 -16.63 4.26 -9.03
CA LEU A 616 -17.58 3.21 -9.32
C LEU A 616 -19.00 3.73 -9.23
N ASP A 617 -19.84 3.31 -10.16
CA ASP A 617 -21.27 3.58 -10.12
C ASP A 617 -21.95 2.85 -8.93
N GLY A 618 -21.36 1.78 -8.42
CA GLY A 618 -22.00 0.93 -7.41
C GLY A 618 -23.24 0.21 -7.94
N GLU A 619 -23.88 -0.57 -7.06
CA GLU A 619 -25.02 -1.42 -7.44
C GLU A 619 -26.39 -0.74 -7.17
N GLY A 620 -26.41 0.29 -6.33
CA GLY A 620 -27.60 1.00 -5.87
C GLY A 620 -28.07 2.15 -6.76
N ARG A 621 -28.88 3.05 -6.16
CA ARG A 621 -29.38 4.29 -6.79
C ARG A 621 -28.32 5.41 -6.88
N ASN A 622 -27.39 5.43 -5.92
CA ASN A 622 -26.34 6.44 -5.78
C ASN A 622 -24.95 5.78 -5.80
N SER A 623 -23.92 6.54 -6.16
CA SER A 623 -22.53 6.11 -6.11
C SER A 623 -22.10 5.82 -4.66
N PRO A 624 -21.15 4.88 -4.42
CA PRO A 624 -20.62 4.62 -3.09
C PRO A 624 -20.02 5.88 -2.44
N PHE A 625 -19.43 6.76 -3.25
CA PHE A 625 -18.88 8.03 -2.77
C PHE A 625 -19.97 9.01 -2.34
N ALA A 626 -21.03 9.20 -3.14
CA ALA A 626 -22.14 10.07 -2.78
C ALA A 626 -22.85 9.58 -1.51
N ILE A 627 -23.05 8.26 -1.37
CA ILE A 627 -23.63 7.66 -0.16
C ILE A 627 -22.77 7.99 1.06
N ALA A 628 -21.47 7.68 1.00
CA ALA A 628 -20.54 7.93 2.10
C ALA A 628 -20.45 9.42 2.44
N LEU A 629 -20.40 10.30 1.43
CA LEU A 629 -20.34 11.74 1.60
C LEU A 629 -21.59 12.26 2.32
N VAL A 630 -22.78 11.98 1.80
CA VAL A 630 -24.07 12.42 2.37
C VAL A 630 -24.19 12.02 3.83
N GLN A 631 -23.73 10.82 4.18
CA GLN A 631 -23.78 10.32 5.55
C GLN A 631 -22.80 11.06 6.46
N ARG A 632 -21.55 11.26 6.02
CA ARG A 632 -20.50 11.82 6.88
C ARG A 632 -20.55 13.34 7.03
N ILE A 633 -21.11 14.08 6.07
CA ILE A 633 -21.27 15.54 6.22
C ILE A 633 -22.35 15.91 7.23
N ALA A 634 -23.28 14.99 7.53
CA ALA A 634 -24.31 15.19 8.54
C ALA A 634 -23.80 14.95 9.97
N THR A 635 -22.64 14.33 10.15
CA THR A 635 -22.13 13.93 11.47
C THR A 635 -21.71 15.14 12.31
N PRO A 636 -22.34 15.39 13.48
CA PRO A 636 -22.01 16.51 14.35
C PRO A 636 -20.61 16.42 14.98
N GLY A 637 -19.93 17.56 15.07
CA GLY A 637 -18.69 17.70 15.84
C GLY A 637 -17.46 17.00 15.25
N VAL A 638 -17.52 16.55 13.99
CA VAL A 638 -16.38 15.95 13.28
C VAL A 638 -15.72 17.00 12.39
N GLU A 639 -14.41 17.20 12.59
CA GLU A 639 -13.61 18.13 11.80
C GLU A 639 -13.54 17.70 10.32
N MET A 640 -13.55 18.67 9.40
CA MET A 640 -13.64 18.51 7.96
C MET A 640 -12.62 17.51 7.35
N ASN A 641 -11.34 17.62 7.69
CA ASN A 641 -10.33 16.67 7.20
C ASN A 641 -10.54 15.26 7.77
N LYS A 642 -11.09 15.15 8.99
CA LYS A 642 -11.54 13.84 9.51
C LYS A 642 -12.74 13.31 8.73
N VAL A 643 -13.74 14.12 8.40
CA VAL A 643 -14.90 13.74 7.57
C VAL A 643 -14.45 13.08 6.27
N PHE A 644 -13.56 13.72 5.50
CA PHE A 644 -13.13 13.14 4.22
C PHE A 644 -12.26 11.89 4.34
N ARG A 645 -11.53 11.72 5.45
CA ARG A 645 -10.88 10.44 5.77
C ARG A 645 -11.91 9.35 6.05
N LEU A 646 -12.98 9.67 6.77
CA LEU A 646 -14.09 8.73 7.02
C LEU A 646 -14.80 8.35 5.72
N VAL A 647 -15.10 9.32 4.85
CA VAL A 647 -15.68 9.08 3.52
C VAL A 647 -14.79 8.14 2.72
N ARG A 648 -13.48 8.36 2.72
CA ARG A 648 -12.53 7.46 2.06
C ARG A 648 -12.62 6.05 2.61
N ASP A 649 -12.61 5.89 3.93
CA ASP A 649 -12.64 4.58 4.58
C ASP A 649 -13.97 3.85 4.30
N ASP A 650 -15.10 4.56 4.24
CA ASP A 650 -16.40 3.99 3.86
C ASP A 650 -16.49 3.58 2.40
N VAL A 651 -15.91 4.36 1.48
CA VAL A 651 -15.88 4.01 0.05
C VAL A 651 -14.95 2.82 -0.19
N LEU A 652 -13.78 2.79 0.45
CA LEU A 652 -12.90 1.64 0.42
C LEU A 652 -13.64 0.38 0.88
N GLU A 653 -14.39 0.48 1.97
CA GLU A 653 -15.18 -0.61 2.50
C GLU A 653 -16.31 -1.04 1.53
N ALA A 654 -17.13 -0.08 1.07
CA ALA A 654 -18.26 -0.33 0.18
C ALA A 654 -17.86 -0.87 -1.19
N THR A 655 -16.61 -0.66 -1.59
CA THR A 655 -16.08 -1.07 -2.90
C THR A 655 -15.07 -2.21 -2.80
N ALA A 656 -14.90 -2.83 -1.62
CA ALA A 656 -13.88 -3.85 -1.39
C ALA A 656 -12.46 -3.39 -1.81
N GLY A 657 -12.14 -2.12 -1.58
CA GLY A 657 -10.87 -1.49 -1.90
C GLY A 657 -10.67 -1.12 -3.37
N ARG A 658 -11.70 -1.25 -4.21
CA ARG A 658 -11.64 -0.92 -5.65
C ARG A 658 -11.64 0.59 -5.94
N GLN A 659 -12.13 1.39 -5.01
CA GLN A 659 -12.19 2.85 -5.12
C GLN A 659 -11.65 3.48 -3.84
N GLU A 660 -10.66 4.35 -3.99
CA GLU A 660 -10.09 5.15 -2.90
C GLU A 660 -10.32 6.63 -3.18
N PRO A 661 -11.20 7.32 -2.45
CA PRO A 661 -11.31 8.78 -2.50
C PRO A 661 -10.02 9.48 -2.09
N TYR A 662 -9.73 10.64 -2.68
CA TYR A 662 -8.50 11.36 -2.40
C TYR A 662 -8.72 12.87 -2.29
N THR A 663 -7.99 13.50 -1.37
CA THR A 663 -8.12 14.92 -1.05
C THR A 663 -6.83 15.66 -1.35
N TYR A 664 -6.93 16.80 -2.05
CA TYR A 664 -5.83 17.71 -2.37
C TYR A 664 -6.04 19.06 -1.69
N GLY A 665 -4.94 19.73 -1.35
CA GLY A 665 -4.95 21.00 -0.64
C GLY A 665 -4.99 20.83 0.88
N SER A 666 -5.12 21.95 1.59
CA SER A 666 -5.11 22.00 3.05
C SER A 666 -5.94 23.17 3.54
N LEU A 667 -6.66 22.97 4.64
CA LEU A 667 -7.36 24.05 5.34
C LEU A 667 -6.42 24.76 6.34
N PRO A 668 -6.68 26.04 6.66
CA PRO A 668 -5.88 26.78 7.64
C PRO A 668 -5.99 26.16 9.04
N GLY A 669 -4.86 25.98 9.74
CA GLY A 669 -4.85 25.40 11.10
C GLY A 669 -5.25 26.35 12.23
N ARG A 670 -5.76 27.55 11.94
CA ARG A 670 -6.19 28.54 12.95
C ARG A 670 -7.66 28.38 13.37
N GLU A 671 -8.46 27.76 12.53
CA GLU A 671 -9.89 27.51 12.75
C GLU A 671 -10.20 26.05 12.41
N ASP A 672 -10.99 25.39 13.25
CA ASP A 672 -11.51 24.06 12.96
C ASP A 672 -12.83 24.18 12.20
N PHE A 673 -12.97 23.44 11.10
CA PHE A 673 -14.17 23.48 10.25
C PHE A 673 -15.06 22.26 10.52
N PHE A 674 -16.34 22.50 10.80
CA PHE A 674 -17.34 21.46 11.07
C PHE A 674 -18.58 21.69 10.21
N PHE A 675 -19.02 20.69 9.44
CA PHE A 675 -20.28 20.80 8.70
C PHE A 675 -21.47 21.05 9.64
N VAL A 676 -21.48 20.31 10.76
CA VAL A 676 -22.45 20.43 11.86
C VAL A 676 -21.67 20.57 13.17
N SER A 677 -21.93 21.63 13.95
CA SER A 677 -21.31 21.82 15.28
C SER A 677 -21.76 20.77 16.29
N LYS A 678 -21.02 20.65 17.40
CA LYS A 678 -21.37 19.78 18.53
C LYS A 678 -22.70 20.15 19.18
#